data_AF-A0A838TPY5-F1
#
_entry.id   AF-A0A838TPY5-F1
#
_cell.length_a   1.000
_cell.length_b   1.000
_cell.length_c   1.000
_cell.angle_alpha   90.00
_cell.angle_beta   90.00
_cell.angle_gamma   90.00
#
_symmetry.space_group_name_H-M   'P 1'
#
loop_
_entity.id
_entity.type
_entity.pdbx_description
1 polymer ?
#
loop_
_entity_poly.entity_id
_entity_poly.type
_entity_poly.pdbx_seq_one_letter_code
_entity_poly.pdbx_strand_id
1 'polypeptide(L)'
;SRSSALASKATGYPIAKIAAKLAIGYNLDELKNQITKTTSAYFEPALDYVIVKIPRWNFDKFKGANDTLGLQMKSVGEVMAIGRSFAEAVQKACQSLENEAVGLGYYGKSLMYAEEIIEYLKVPKWDRIFRIKDALMMGVSVKRICESTGIDRWFIYQIQKICDCEKEIAKYDLDTIPDELLKNAKHLGFSDEQMARIMGEGYTDEDIYEKRKTLGITRVFKMVDTCSAEFEAKTPYFYSTFESPLQTSPNRGGLVNSFHNESIPRHLIDGLVSGTSSPIGGSRKGAVIVLGSGPNRIGQGIEFDYCCVHGLLAVKECGYESIMINCNPETVSTDFDIADKLYFEPVFWEHIWEIIEHEKPYGVIVQLGGQTALKLARRLDEKGIKIIGTSFDSMDIAEDRGRFSDMLKALEIPYPNYGTAYDTDDAIEVAKQVGYPVLVRPSYVLGGQRMRIVLNDEELEKGVLSLLKHLPGNKILIDHFLDRCQEAEIDAIFDGEDFHVMGVMEHIEPAGIHSGDSNAVLPQFNLSPLIVHTMEEYAEKIARELNIKGLINIQFAIKNNEVFVIEANPRASRTTPFIAKAYQIPYLNIATKIMLGDAKLKDFTFEKRLTGFAIKEPVFSFNKFPGVNKELGPEMKSTGEAIRFIKDLRDPYFRQLYKERSMHLSK
;
A
#
# COMPACT_ATOMS: atom_id res chain seq x y z
N SER A 1 -10.44 -0.79 20.39
CA SER A 1 -8.97 -0.97 20.50
C SER A 1 -8.43 -1.54 19.19
N ARG A 2 -7.10 -1.59 18.98
CA ARG A 2 -6.54 -2.28 17.80
C ARG A 2 -6.95 -3.76 17.74
N SER A 3 -6.96 -4.43 18.91
CA SER A 3 -7.37 -5.83 19.01
C SER A 3 -8.86 -6.04 18.72
N SER A 4 -9.75 -5.08 19.04
CA SER A 4 -11.16 -5.21 18.67
C SER A 4 -11.36 -5.03 17.16
N ALA A 5 -10.57 -4.18 16.49
CA ALA A 5 -10.58 -4.07 15.04
C ALA A 5 -10.11 -5.39 14.40
N LEU A 6 -8.95 -5.91 14.82
CA LEU A 6 -8.44 -7.21 14.40
C LEU A 6 -9.47 -8.33 14.62
N ALA A 7 -10.05 -8.42 15.82
CA ALA A 7 -11.07 -9.43 16.11
C ALA A 7 -12.33 -9.27 15.24
N SER A 8 -12.73 -8.04 14.91
CA SER A 8 -13.88 -7.81 14.03
C SER A 8 -13.61 -8.29 12.60
N LYS A 9 -12.43 -8.01 12.06
CA LYS A 9 -12.02 -8.54 10.75
C LYS A 9 -11.82 -10.04 10.77
N ALA A 10 -11.26 -10.56 11.86
CA ALA A 10 -11.00 -11.97 12.03
C ALA A 10 -12.26 -12.82 12.00
N THR A 11 -13.27 -12.36 12.74
CA THR A 11 -14.48 -13.13 12.98
C THR A 11 -15.62 -12.78 12.05
N GLY A 12 -15.57 -11.62 11.37
CA GLY A 12 -16.73 -11.02 10.69
C GLY A 12 -17.72 -10.34 11.65
N TYR A 13 -17.48 -10.41 12.97
CA TYR A 13 -18.36 -9.80 13.98
C TYR A 13 -18.03 -8.31 14.19
N PRO A 14 -18.91 -7.36 13.86
CA PRO A 14 -18.57 -5.94 13.87
C PRO A 14 -18.67 -5.32 15.28
N ILE A 15 -17.67 -5.59 16.14
CA ILE A 15 -17.67 -5.28 17.58
C ILE A 15 -18.05 -3.81 17.84
N ALA A 16 -17.44 -2.85 17.14
CA ALA A 16 -17.71 -1.43 17.37
C ALA A 16 -19.13 -1.01 16.96
N LYS A 17 -19.68 -1.57 15.87
CA LYS A 17 -21.06 -1.30 15.43
C LYS A 17 -22.07 -1.87 16.43
N ILE A 18 -21.82 -3.07 16.95
CA ILE A 18 -22.66 -3.69 17.98
C ILE A 18 -22.57 -2.90 19.29
N ALA A 19 -21.36 -2.59 19.75
CA ALA A 19 -21.15 -1.82 20.99
C ALA A 19 -21.83 -0.45 20.95
N ALA A 20 -21.81 0.25 19.81
CA ALA A 20 -22.51 1.52 19.65
C ALA A 20 -24.03 1.39 19.80
N LYS A 21 -24.63 0.29 19.31
CA LYS A 21 -26.06 0.01 19.48
C LYS A 21 -26.40 -0.37 20.92
N LEU A 22 -25.58 -1.20 21.57
CA LEU A 22 -25.74 -1.51 22.99
C LEU A 22 -25.73 -0.24 23.86
N ALA A 23 -24.86 0.74 23.54
CA ALA A 23 -24.75 1.99 24.28
C ALA A 23 -26.01 2.87 24.24
N ILE A 24 -26.90 2.66 23.26
CA ILE A 24 -28.19 3.36 23.15
C ILE A 24 -29.39 2.47 23.55
N GLY A 25 -29.13 1.35 24.24
CA GLY A 25 -30.15 0.55 24.92
C GLY A 25 -30.58 -0.74 24.22
N TYR A 26 -29.96 -1.12 23.10
CA TYR A 26 -30.22 -2.44 22.49
C TYR A 26 -29.62 -3.58 23.31
N ASN A 27 -30.20 -4.77 23.18
CA ASN A 27 -29.64 -6.03 23.66
C ASN A 27 -29.05 -6.85 22.48
N LEU A 28 -28.15 -7.80 22.76
CA LEU A 28 -27.45 -8.56 21.71
C LEU A 28 -28.40 -9.41 20.85
N ASP A 29 -29.46 -9.95 21.45
CA ASP A 29 -30.48 -10.78 20.81
C ASP A 29 -31.40 -9.99 19.86
N GLU A 30 -31.52 -8.68 20.07
CA GLU A 30 -32.28 -7.76 19.22
C GLU A 30 -31.51 -7.35 17.95
N LEU A 31 -30.19 -7.51 17.97
CA LEU A 31 -29.30 -7.12 16.88
C LEU A 31 -29.08 -8.30 15.93
N LYS A 32 -29.09 -8.05 14.62
CA LYS A 32 -28.80 -9.09 13.62
C LYS A 32 -27.30 -9.26 13.38
N ASN A 33 -26.87 -10.51 13.18
CA ASN A 33 -25.55 -10.81 12.63
C ASN A 33 -25.48 -10.29 11.18
N GLN A 34 -24.51 -9.43 10.88
CA GLN A 34 -24.38 -8.77 9.57
C GLN A 34 -23.85 -9.70 8.48
N ILE A 35 -23.23 -10.82 8.85
CA ILE A 35 -22.65 -11.77 7.91
C ILE A 35 -23.69 -12.80 7.45
N THR A 36 -24.32 -13.51 8.38
CA THR A 36 -25.36 -14.52 8.06
C THR A 36 -26.71 -13.87 7.72
N LYS A 37 -27.01 -12.70 8.32
CA LYS A 37 -28.29 -11.96 8.20
C LYS A 37 -29.54 -12.72 8.67
N THR A 38 -29.39 -13.97 9.11
CA THR A 38 -30.45 -14.87 9.56
C THR A 38 -30.37 -15.16 11.07
N THR A 39 -29.23 -14.90 11.71
CA THR A 39 -29.01 -15.09 13.15
C THR A 39 -28.87 -13.75 13.89
N SER A 40 -28.95 -13.76 15.22
CA SER A 40 -28.73 -12.57 16.06
C SER A 40 -27.24 -12.32 16.30
N ALA A 41 -26.89 -11.18 16.91
CA ALA A 41 -25.55 -10.85 17.35
C ALA A 41 -25.21 -11.49 18.71
N TYR A 42 -26.11 -12.30 19.28
CA TYR A 42 -25.90 -12.98 20.56
C TYR A 42 -25.36 -14.40 20.35
N PHE A 43 -24.06 -14.50 20.07
CA PHE A 43 -23.35 -15.76 19.88
C PHE A 43 -21.85 -15.55 20.08
N GLU A 44 -21.09 -16.63 20.18
CA GLU A 44 -19.64 -16.61 20.09
C GLU A 44 -19.21 -17.09 18.70
N PRO A 45 -18.45 -16.29 17.92
CA PRO A 45 -18.01 -16.70 16.60
C PRO A 45 -17.15 -17.97 16.63
N ALA A 46 -17.40 -18.89 15.70
CA ALA A 46 -16.58 -20.06 15.45
C ALA A 46 -15.86 -19.90 14.11
N LEU A 47 -14.54 -20.12 14.08
CA LEU A 47 -13.72 -19.98 12.88
C LEU A 47 -13.18 -21.33 12.45
N ASP A 48 -13.30 -21.64 11.16
CA ASP A 48 -12.74 -22.83 10.52
C ASP A 48 -11.41 -22.53 9.79
N TYR A 49 -10.81 -21.39 10.12
CA TYR A 49 -9.55 -20.91 9.56
C TYR A 49 -8.66 -20.31 10.66
N VAL A 50 -7.39 -20.10 10.32
CA VAL A 50 -6.37 -19.48 11.16
C VAL A 50 -6.07 -18.08 10.65
N ILE A 51 -5.86 -17.15 11.59
CA ILE A 51 -5.47 -15.79 11.29
C ILE A 51 -4.12 -15.50 11.88
N VAL A 52 -3.27 -14.86 11.09
CA VAL A 52 -1.98 -14.36 11.53
C VAL A 52 -1.94 -12.85 11.33
N LYS A 53 -1.63 -12.13 12.41
CA LYS A 53 -1.35 -10.70 12.38
C LYS A 53 0.12 -10.44 12.64
N ILE A 54 0.77 -9.70 11.76
CA ILE A 54 2.19 -9.31 11.91
C ILE A 54 2.26 -7.77 11.96
N PRO A 55 2.92 -7.16 12.95
CA PRO A 55 3.14 -5.72 12.95
C PRO A 55 4.09 -5.28 11.81
N ARG A 56 3.98 -4.02 11.38
CA ARG A 56 4.90 -3.37 10.44
C ARG A 56 5.77 -2.34 11.17
N TRP A 57 7.07 -2.30 10.88
CA TRP A 57 8.05 -1.40 11.52
C TRP A 57 8.84 -0.59 10.50
N ASN A 58 9.22 0.65 10.83
CA ASN A 58 10.10 1.50 10.00
C ASN A 58 11.37 1.94 10.77
N PHE A 59 12.09 0.98 11.36
CA PHE A 59 13.33 1.31 12.08
C PHE A 59 14.40 1.95 11.17
N ASP A 60 14.36 1.66 9.87
CA ASP A 60 15.24 2.22 8.85
C ASP A 60 15.17 3.76 8.78
N LYS A 61 14.00 4.35 9.06
CA LYS A 61 13.77 5.81 9.08
C LYS A 61 14.25 6.50 10.35
N PHE A 62 14.56 5.74 11.40
CA PHE A 62 15.00 6.25 12.70
C PHE A 62 16.40 5.74 13.02
N LYS A 63 17.41 6.26 12.31
CA LYS A 63 18.81 5.88 12.53
C LYS A 63 19.21 6.05 14.00
N GLY A 64 19.83 5.00 14.56
CA GLY A 64 20.21 4.95 15.97
C GLY A 64 19.08 4.53 16.91
N ALA A 65 17.86 4.30 16.42
CA ALA A 65 16.78 3.76 17.24
C ALA A 65 17.13 2.36 17.74
N ASN A 66 16.82 2.10 19.01
CA ASN A 66 16.84 0.74 19.54
C ASN A 66 15.71 -0.08 18.89
N ASP A 67 16.08 -1.05 18.06
CA ASP A 67 15.18 -1.96 17.35
C ASP A 67 14.66 -3.14 18.18
N THR A 68 15.08 -3.23 19.45
CA THR A 68 14.58 -4.23 20.40
C THR A 68 13.11 -3.97 20.71
N LEU A 69 12.30 -5.03 20.61
CA LEU A 69 10.88 -5.03 20.91
C LEU A 69 10.67 -5.32 22.40
N GLY A 70 9.72 -4.61 23.00
CA GLY A 70 9.36 -4.75 24.41
C GLY A 70 7.94 -4.25 24.66
N LEU A 71 7.68 -3.78 25.89
CA LEU A 71 6.34 -3.36 26.32
C LEU A 71 5.84 -2.10 25.61
N GLN A 72 6.75 -1.20 25.22
CA GLN A 72 6.42 0.00 24.46
C GLN A 72 6.34 -0.33 22.97
N MET A 73 5.18 -0.11 22.36
CA MET A 73 4.99 -0.31 20.93
C MET A 73 5.84 0.64 20.08
N LYS A 74 6.46 0.07 19.05
CA LYS A 74 7.28 0.75 18.03
C LYS A 74 6.84 0.44 16.58
N SER A 75 5.83 -0.42 16.40
CA SER A 75 5.24 -0.70 15.10
C SER A 75 4.39 0.47 14.63
N VAL A 76 4.37 0.72 13.32
CA VAL A 76 3.66 1.82 12.66
C VAL A 76 2.36 1.37 11.98
N GLY A 77 2.16 0.06 11.85
CA GLY A 77 0.95 -0.55 11.31
C GLY A 77 0.95 -2.06 11.53
N GLU A 78 0.05 -2.75 10.85
CA GLU A 78 -0.09 -4.20 10.91
C GLU A 78 -0.71 -4.77 9.63
N VAL A 79 -0.38 -6.03 9.36
CA VAL A 79 -1.04 -6.87 8.35
C VAL A 79 -1.83 -7.96 9.05
N MET A 80 -2.86 -8.44 8.38
CA MET A 80 -3.57 -9.66 8.73
C MET A 80 -3.63 -10.56 7.50
N ALA A 81 -3.55 -11.88 7.70
CA ALA A 81 -3.85 -12.85 6.67
C ALA A 81 -4.66 -14.00 7.24
N ILE A 82 -5.49 -14.60 6.36
CA ILE A 82 -6.35 -15.73 6.67
C ILE A 82 -5.88 -16.94 5.86
N GLY A 83 -5.77 -18.10 6.48
CA GLY A 83 -5.46 -19.36 5.81
C GLY A 83 -6.09 -20.54 6.57
N ARG A 84 -6.21 -21.69 5.93
CA ARG A 84 -6.76 -22.93 6.53
C ARG A 84 -5.80 -23.59 7.50
N SER A 85 -4.53 -23.18 7.47
CA SER A 85 -3.50 -23.58 8.42
C SER A 85 -2.67 -22.38 8.87
N PHE A 86 -1.98 -22.52 10.00
CA PHE A 86 -1.02 -21.51 10.45
C PHE A 86 0.10 -21.30 9.43
N ALA A 87 0.59 -22.37 8.79
CA ALA A 87 1.65 -22.29 7.79
C ALA A 87 1.23 -21.41 6.61
N GLU A 88 0.03 -21.65 6.07
CA GLU A 88 -0.51 -20.83 4.99
C GLU A 88 -0.70 -19.37 5.42
N ALA A 89 -1.35 -19.15 6.57
CA ALA A 89 -1.66 -17.81 7.06
C ALA A 89 -0.38 -16.99 7.36
N VAL A 90 0.67 -17.61 7.92
CA VAL A 90 1.92 -16.89 8.23
C VAL A 90 2.67 -16.49 6.95
N GLN A 91 2.68 -17.33 5.93
CA GLN A 91 3.33 -16.99 4.66
C GLN A 91 2.60 -15.86 3.93
N LYS A 92 1.25 -15.91 3.87
CA LYS A 92 0.43 -14.82 3.35
C LYS A 92 0.62 -13.51 4.14
N ALA A 93 0.71 -13.60 5.46
CA ALA A 93 0.99 -12.42 6.29
C ALA A 93 2.37 -11.85 5.97
N CYS A 94 3.40 -12.68 5.78
CA CYS A 94 4.72 -12.21 5.37
C CYS A 94 4.72 -11.55 3.99
N GLN A 95 4.01 -12.13 3.00
CA GLN A 95 3.81 -11.52 1.66
C GLN A 95 3.17 -10.12 1.74
N SER A 96 2.33 -9.90 2.76
CA SER A 96 1.61 -8.64 2.95
C SER A 96 2.45 -7.53 3.58
N LEU A 97 3.64 -7.84 4.12
CA LEU A 97 4.39 -6.89 4.98
C LEU A 97 4.99 -5.70 4.24
N GLU A 98 4.99 -5.70 2.91
CA GLU A 98 5.56 -4.61 2.11
C GLU A 98 7.00 -4.28 2.53
N ASN A 99 7.80 -5.33 2.70
CA ASN A 99 9.19 -5.30 3.10
C ASN A 99 10.04 -6.27 2.25
N GLU A 100 9.61 -6.54 1.02
CA GLU A 100 10.23 -7.45 0.03
C GLU A 100 10.21 -8.93 0.41
N ALA A 101 9.60 -9.29 1.53
CA ALA A 101 9.36 -10.69 1.86
C ALA A 101 8.29 -11.27 0.92
N VAL A 102 8.68 -12.30 0.17
CA VAL A 102 7.77 -13.04 -0.74
C VAL A 102 7.05 -14.20 -0.02
N GLY A 103 7.30 -14.34 1.29
CA GLY A 103 6.73 -15.29 2.23
C GLY A 103 7.63 -15.38 3.46
N LEU A 104 7.72 -16.54 4.13
CA LEU A 104 8.47 -16.65 5.38
C LEU A 104 9.99 -16.76 5.14
N GLY A 105 10.63 -15.66 4.75
CA GLY A 105 12.08 -15.54 4.64
C GLY A 105 12.56 -14.52 3.61
N TYR A 106 13.81 -14.11 3.76
CA TYR A 106 14.57 -13.43 2.72
C TYR A 106 15.47 -14.46 2.05
N TYR A 107 15.21 -14.77 0.78
CA TYR A 107 15.90 -15.82 0.06
C TYR A 107 17.32 -15.36 -0.31
N GLY A 108 18.31 -16.02 0.27
CA GLY A 108 19.74 -15.67 0.20
C GLY A 108 20.50 -16.34 1.37
N LYS A 109 21.84 -16.38 1.33
CA LYS A 109 22.61 -16.89 2.48
C LYS A 109 22.49 -15.91 3.65
N SER A 110 22.08 -16.40 4.82
CA SER A 110 22.17 -15.63 6.05
C SER A 110 23.63 -15.21 6.28
N LEU A 111 23.83 -13.95 6.67
CA LEU A 111 25.15 -13.42 7.01
C LEU A 111 25.60 -13.83 8.43
N MET A 112 24.72 -14.45 9.22
CA MET A 112 25.00 -14.89 10.59
C MET A 112 25.36 -16.37 10.64
N TYR A 113 26.30 -16.74 11.49
CA TYR A 113 26.58 -18.13 11.84
C TYR A 113 25.57 -18.68 12.87
N ALA A 114 25.53 -20.01 13.04
CA ALA A 114 24.54 -20.68 13.89
C ALA A 114 24.61 -20.26 15.37
N GLU A 115 25.79 -19.97 15.90
CA GLU A 115 25.94 -19.46 17.28
C GLU A 115 25.43 -18.02 17.41
N GLU A 116 25.74 -17.18 16.42
CA GLU A 116 25.34 -15.77 16.40
C GLU A 116 23.82 -15.62 16.30
N ILE A 117 23.18 -16.43 15.46
CA ILE A 117 21.72 -16.37 15.29
C ILE A 117 21.01 -16.78 16.58
N ILE A 118 21.54 -17.75 17.33
CA ILE A 118 20.96 -18.15 18.62
C ILE A 118 21.02 -17.04 19.65
N GLU A 119 22.15 -16.34 19.75
CA GLU A 119 22.26 -15.18 20.63
C GLU A 119 21.35 -14.03 20.16
N TYR A 120 21.24 -13.81 18.84
CA TYR A 120 20.34 -12.82 18.26
C TYR A 120 18.87 -13.10 18.61
N LEU A 121 18.44 -14.36 18.53
CA LEU A 121 17.05 -14.78 18.80
C LEU A 121 16.59 -14.51 20.25
N LYS A 122 17.52 -14.42 21.20
CA LYS A 122 17.22 -14.08 22.60
C LYS A 122 16.66 -12.68 22.77
N VAL A 123 17.00 -11.77 21.87
CA VAL A 123 16.54 -10.39 21.90
C VAL A 123 15.42 -10.22 20.86
N PRO A 124 14.16 -9.99 21.28
CA PRO A 124 13.06 -9.77 20.34
C PRO A 124 13.33 -8.57 19.43
N LYS A 125 13.41 -8.81 18.12
CA LYS A 125 13.59 -7.78 17.08
C LYS A 125 12.55 -7.94 15.98
N TRP A 126 12.41 -6.93 15.13
CA TRP A 126 11.38 -6.86 14.09
C TRP A 126 11.46 -8.01 13.07
N ASP A 127 12.66 -8.50 12.77
CA ASP A 127 12.92 -9.57 11.81
C ASP A 127 13.03 -10.96 12.46
N ARG A 128 12.79 -11.08 13.77
CA ARG A 128 13.03 -12.32 14.53
C ARG A 128 12.31 -13.54 13.94
N ILE A 129 11.13 -13.37 13.35
CA ILE A 129 10.40 -14.47 12.70
C ILE A 129 11.16 -15.05 11.50
N PHE A 130 11.83 -14.19 10.71
CA PHE A 130 12.68 -14.62 9.60
C PHE A 130 13.96 -15.29 10.12
N ARG A 131 14.53 -14.78 11.22
CA ARG A 131 15.70 -15.41 11.86
C ARG A 131 15.42 -16.77 12.48
N ILE A 132 14.18 -17.02 12.91
CA ILE A 132 13.76 -18.36 13.35
C ILE A 132 13.81 -19.34 12.19
N LYS A 133 13.31 -18.93 11.01
CA LYS A 133 13.39 -19.73 9.79
C LYS A 133 14.85 -20.01 9.41
N ASP A 134 15.70 -18.99 9.39
CA ASP A 134 17.15 -19.13 9.15
C ASP A 134 17.79 -20.15 10.11
N ALA A 135 17.50 -20.08 11.41
CA ALA A 135 18.06 -21.00 12.41
C ALA A 135 17.63 -22.46 12.17
N LEU A 136 16.35 -22.69 11.83
CA LEU A 136 15.85 -24.03 11.48
C LEU A 136 16.47 -24.57 10.19
N MET A 137 16.71 -23.69 9.22
CA MET A 137 17.42 -24.03 7.97
C MET A 137 18.88 -24.43 8.23
N MET A 138 19.54 -23.79 9.20
CA MET A 138 20.89 -24.14 9.68
C MET A 138 20.94 -25.42 10.54
N GLY A 139 19.80 -26.03 10.86
CA GLY A 139 19.73 -27.27 11.66
C GLY A 139 19.69 -27.05 13.17
N VAL A 140 19.45 -25.82 13.65
CA VAL A 140 19.21 -25.57 15.06
C VAL A 140 17.93 -26.28 15.51
N SER A 141 17.99 -27.03 16.61
CA SER A 141 16.83 -27.75 17.12
C SER A 141 15.69 -26.84 17.57
N VAL A 142 14.45 -27.27 17.36
CA VAL A 142 13.22 -26.63 17.86
C VAL A 142 13.32 -26.32 19.35
N LYS A 143 13.82 -27.27 20.15
CA LYS A 143 14.02 -27.10 21.60
C LYS A 143 14.89 -25.88 21.91
N ARG A 144 16.03 -25.75 21.24
CA ARG A 144 16.97 -24.64 21.46
C ARG A 144 16.37 -23.28 21.08
N ILE A 145 15.60 -23.23 19.99
CA ILE A 145 14.89 -22.00 19.57
C ILE A 145 13.82 -21.63 20.61
N CYS A 146 13.05 -22.59 21.11
CA CYS A 146 12.05 -22.34 22.15
C CYS A 146 12.69 -21.79 23.43
N GLU A 147 13.79 -22.41 23.88
CA GLU A 147 14.56 -21.95 25.06
C GLU A 147 15.10 -20.53 24.88
N SER A 148 15.52 -20.17 23.65
CA SER A 148 16.10 -18.86 23.36
C SER A 148 15.03 -17.78 23.20
N THR A 149 13.86 -18.11 22.66
CA THR A 149 12.84 -17.11 22.25
C THR A 149 11.65 -17.01 23.18
N GLY A 150 11.36 -18.06 23.95
CA GLY A 150 10.12 -18.22 24.72
C GLY A 150 8.87 -18.49 23.88
N ILE A 151 9.00 -18.67 22.55
CA ILE A 151 7.87 -18.98 21.66
C ILE A 151 7.46 -20.43 21.85
N ASP A 152 6.15 -20.69 21.88
CA ASP A 152 5.63 -22.04 22.04
C ASP A 152 6.11 -22.98 20.91
N ARG A 153 6.46 -24.21 21.31
CA ARG A 153 6.99 -25.25 20.41
C ARG A 153 6.09 -25.52 19.22
N TRP A 154 4.77 -25.38 19.39
CA TRP A 154 3.80 -25.62 18.32
C TRP A 154 4.05 -24.73 17.12
N PHE A 155 4.26 -23.42 17.33
CA PHE A 155 4.55 -22.48 16.24
C PHE A 155 5.87 -22.80 15.54
N ILE A 156 6.90 -23.13 16.32
CA ILE A 156 8.21 -23.47 15.77
C ILE A 156 8.14 -24.76 14.92
N TYR A 157 7.34 -25.76 15.33
CA TYR A 157 7.08 -26.93 14.49
C TYR A 157 6.33 -26.62 13.20
N GLN A 158 5.41 -25.65 13.19
CA GLN A 158 4.78 -25.24 11.93
C GLN A 158 5.77 -24.54 11.00
N ILE A 159 6.67 -23.72 11.53
CA ILE A 159 7.75 -23.11 10.73
C ILE A 159 8.73 -24.20 10.24
N GLN A 160 9.04 -25.20 11.06
CA GLN A 160 9.87 -26.34 10.65
C GLN A 160 9.27 -27.07 9.44
N LYS A 161 7.94 -27.25 9.37
CA LYS A 161 7.29 -27.84 8.18
C LYS A 161 7.53 -27.03 6.91
N ILE A 162 7.51 -25.70 7.02
CA ILE A 162 7.85 -24.80 5.91
C ILE A 162 9.31 -25.03 5.51
N CYS A 163 10.24 -25.02 6.48
CA CYS A 163 11.65 -25.27 6.22
C CYS A 163 11.92 -26.64 5.57
N ASP A 164 11.23 -27.69 6.02
CA ASP A 164 11.38 -29.04 5.47
C ASP A 164 10.87 -29.10 4.04
N CYS A 165 9.71 -28.48 3.74
CA CYS A 165 9.21 -28.35 2.39
C CYS A 165 10.17 -27.56 1.49
N GLU A 166 10.75 -26.46 1.98
CA GLU A 166 11.75 -25.68 1.25
C GLU A 166 12.99 -26.51 0.91
N LYS A 167 13.50 -27.30 1.87
CA LYS A 167 14.63 -28.22 1.64
C LYS A 167 14.31 -29.30 0.62
N GLU A 168 13.07 -29.80 0.58
CA GLU A 168 12.65 -30.76 -0.44
C GLU A 168 12.52 -30.11 -1.81
N ILE A 169 11.91 -28.92 -1.92
CA ILE A 169 11.79 -28.18 -3.19
C ILE A 169 13.19 -27.91 -3.80
N ALA A 170 14.16 -27.54 -2.97
CA ALA A 170 15.53 -27.24 -3.42
C ALA A 170 16.28 -28.41 -4.07
N LYS A 171 15.74 -29.64 -4.03
CA LYS A 171 16.34 -30.83 -4.67
C LYS A 171 15.91 -31.02 -6.12
N TYR A 172 14.93 -30.24 -6.59
CA TYR A 172 14.30 -30.44 -7.88
C TYR A 172 14.37 -29.17 -8.72
N ASP A 173 14.35 -29.41 -10.03
CA ASP A 173 14.11 -28.40 -11.06
C ASP A 173 12.61 -28.29 -11.34
N LEU A 174 12.20 -27.23 -12.07
CA LEU A 174 10.80 -27.05 -12.43
C LEU A 174 10.24 -28.24 -13.22
N ASP A 175 11.03 -28.86 -14.09
CA ASP A 175 10.57 -30.01 -14.88
C ASP A 175 10.52 -31.31 -14.08
N THR A 176 11.26 -31.41 -12.98
CA THR A 176 11.43 -32.66 -12.21
C THR A 176 10.71 -32.67 -10.88
N ILE A 177 10.24 -31.51 -10.39
CA ILE A 177 9.50 -31.42 -9.14
C ILE A 177 8.20 -32.26 -9.21
N PRO A 178 7.97 -33.16 -8.23
CA PRO A 178 6.72 -33.93 -8.17
C PRO A 178 5.49 -33.02 -7.98
N ASP A 179 4.41 -33.31 -8.70
CA ASP A 179 3.16 -32.52 -8.63
C ASP A 179 2.58 -32.44 -7.21
N GLU A 180 2.67 -33.53 -6.45
CA GLU A 180 2.23 -33.55 -5.04
C GLU A 180 3.09 -32.66 -4.13
N LEU A 181 4.39 -32.50 -4.42
CA LEU A 181 5.24 -31.56 -3.68
C LEU A 181 4.87 -30.12 -4.00
N LEU A 182 4.61 -29.81 -5.27
CA LEU A 182 4.12 -28.49 -5.70
C LEU A 182 2.78 -28.16 -5.02
N LYS A 183 1.83 -29.10 -5.02
CA LYS A 183 0.54 -28.95 -4.34
C LYS A 183 0.70 -28.73 -2.84
N ASN A 184 1.53 -29.54 -2.18
CA ASN A 184 1.81 -29.40 -0.75
C ASN A 184 2.47 -28.06 -0.42
N ALA A 185 3.38 -27.56 -1.26
CA ALA A 185 3.98 -26.24 -1.10
C ALA A 185 2.91 -25.14 -1.13
N LYS A 186 1.96 -25.21 -2.07
CA LYS A 186 0.84 -24.26 -2.13
C LYS A 186 -0.08 -24.36 -0.91
N HIS A 187 -0.38 -25.57 -0.41
CA HIS A 187 -1.12 -25.76 0.86
C HIS A 187 -0.40 -25.15 2.09
N LEU A 188 0.94 -25.11 2.07
CA LEU A 188 1.75 -24.46 3.10
C LEU A 188 1.89 -22.95 2.88
N GLY A 189 1.29 -22.40 1.83
CA GLY A 189 1.27 -20.97 1.52
C GLY A 189 2.51 -20.44 0.79
N PHE A 190 3.35 -21.29 0.21
CA PHE A 190 4.48 -20.83 -0.60
C PHE A 190 3.97 -20.03 -1.80
N SER A 191 4.52 -18.84 -2.02
CA SER A 191 4.30 -18.12 -3.27
C SER A 191 5.10 -18.74 -4.41
N ASP A 192 4.65 -18.48 -5.63
CA ASP A 192 5.32 -18.91 -6.85
C ASP A 192 6.74 -18.30 -6.92
N GLU A 193 6.90 -17.06 -6.45
CA GLU A 193 8.19 -16.39 -6.34
C GLU A 193 9.12 -17.01 -5.30
N GLN A 194 8.60 -17.51 -4.16
CA GLN A 194 9.42 -18.28 -3.23
C GLN A 194 9.98 -19.53 -3.89
N MET A 195 9.14 -20.26 -4.60
CA MET A 195 9.54 -21.52 -5.23
C MET A 195 10.60 -21.29 -6.32
N ALA A 196 10.41 -20.27 -7.17
CA ALA A 196 11.42 -19.86 -8.15
C ALA A 196 12.76 -19.53 -7.48
N ARG A 197 12.75 -18.73 -6.41
CA ARG A 197 13.97 -18.37 -5.66
C ARG A 197 14.64 -19.56 -4.97
N ILE A 198 13.89 -20.60 -4.60
CA ILE A 198 14.44 -21.82 -3.98
C ILE A 198 15.12 -22.71 -5.03
N MET A 199 14.51 -22.86 -6.21
CA MET A 199 15.05 -23.69 -7.31
C MET A 199 16.30 -23.08 -7.94
N GLY A 200 16.49 -21.76 -7.82
CA GLY A 200 17.70 -21.06 -8.25
C GLY A 200 17.56 -20.38 -9.62
N GLU A 201 18.70 -20.01 -10.20
CA GLU A 201 18.75 -19.28 -11.47
C GLU A 201 18.33 -20.21 -12.63
N GLY A 202 17.26 -19.84 -13.33
CA GLY A 202 16.75 -20.61 -14.48
C GLY A 202 15.24 -20.57 -14.66
N TYR A 203 14.49 -20.24 -13.60
CA TYR A 203 13.03 -20.19 -13.61
C TYR A 203 12.52 -18.86 -13.06
N THR A 204 11.44 -18.37 -13.63
CA THR A 204 10.70 -17.18 -13.18
C THR A 204 9.52 -17.58 -12.31
N ASP A 205 8.97 -16.62 -11.56
CA ASP A 205 7.76 -16.81 -10.78
C ASP A 205 6.53 -17.09 -11.69
N GLU A 206 6.51 -16.55 -12.90
CA GLU A 206 5.53 -16.89 -13.94
C GLU A 206 5.64 -18.34 -14.43
N ASP A 207 6.84 -18.92 -14.55
CA ASP A 207 7.00 -20.33 -14.98
C ASP A 207 6.37 -21.29 -13.96
N ILE A 208 6.56 -21.01 -12.67
CA ILE A 208 5.92 -21.78 -11.58
C ILE A 208 4.40 -21.63 -11.64
N TYR A 209 3.92 -20.40 -11.86
CA TYR A 209 2.50 -20.09 -12.00
C TYR A 209 1.86 -20.90 -13.14
N GLU A 210 2.44 -20.87 -14.33
CA GLU A 210 1.90 -21.61 -15.48
C GLU A 210 1.90 -23.12 -15.22
N LYS A 211 3.02 -23.68 -14.71
CA LYS A 211 3.06 -25.11 -14.38
C LYS A 211 1.95 -25.51 -13.43
N ARG A 212 1.77 -24.81 -12.30
CA ARG A 212 0.74 -25.17 -11.32
C ARG A 212 -0.68 -25.03 -11.90
N LYS A 213 -0.90 -24.06 -12.78
CA LYS A 213 -2.19 -23.88 -13.47
C LYS A 213 -2.49 -25.04 -14.42
N THR A 214 -1.51 -25.57 -15.16
CA THR A 214 -1.71 -26.77 -16.02
C THR A 214 -2.11 -28.01 -15.22
N LEU A 215 -1.68 -28.09 -13.95
CA LEU A 215 -2.01 -29.17 -13.01
C LEU A 215 -3.34 -28.93 -12.27
N GLY A 216 -4.04 -27.83 -12.54
CA GLY A 216 -5.28 -27.46 -11.85
C GLY A 216 -5.08 -27.02 -10.39
N ILE A 217 -3.85 -26.67 -9.99
CA ILE A 217 -3.54 -26.17 -8.65
C ILE A 217 -3.81 -24.67 -8.63
N THR A 218 -5.03 -24.30 -8.23
CA THR A 218 -5.52 -22.91 -8.18
C THR A 218 -6.20 -22.64 -6.83
N ARG A 219 -6.27 -21.37 -6.42
CA ARG A 219 -6.98 -20.99 -5.20
C ARG A 219 -8.48 -21.18 -5.35
N VAL A 220 -9.11 -21.52 -4.23
CA VAL A 220 -10.53 -21.32 -3.99
C VAL A 220 -10.69 -20.15 -3.03
N PHE A 221 -11.82 -19.47 -3.09
CA PHE A 221 -12.10 -18.29 -2.26
C PHE A 221 -13.24 -18.62 -1.29
N LYS A 222 -12.92 -18.84 -0.02
CA LYS A 222 -13.87 -19.15 1.06
C LYS A 222 -14.42 -17.87 1.67
N MET A 223 -15.62 -17.93 2.23
CA MET A 223 -16.25 -16.82 2.96
C MET A 223 -15.90 -16.85 4.45
N VAL A 224 -15.69 -15.66 5.02
CA VAL A 224 -15.77 -15.43 6.46
C VAL A 224 -17.25 -15.39 6.85
N ASP A 225 -17.70 -16.36 7.63
CA ASP A 225 -19.12 -16.58 7.92
C ASP A 225 -19.50 -16.43 9.40
N THR A 226 -18.52 -16.21 10.29
CA THR A 226 -18.66 -16.15 11.77
C THR A 226 -19.02 -17.46 12.47
N CYS A 227 -19.31 -18.54 11.75
CA CYS A 227 -19.98 -19.73 12.29
C CYS A 227 -19.44 -21.07 11.74
N SER A 228 -18.28 -21.09 11.08
CA SER A 228 -17.64 -22.31 10.59
C SER A 228 -18.56 -23.14 9.69
N ALA A 229 -19.21 -22.47 8.73
CA ALA A 229 -20.16 -23.01 7.79
C ALA A 229 -21.44 -23.64 8.38
N GLU A 230 -21.75 -23.43 9.67
CA GLU A 230 -23.03 -23.85 10.25
C GLU A 230 -24.23 -23.15 9.56
N PHE A 231 -24.04 -21.89 9.17
CA PHE A 231 -25.01 -21.09 8.44
C PHE A 231 -24.43 -20.51 7.16
N GLU A 232 -25.30 -20.28 6.18
CA GLU A 232 -24.92 -19.62 4.93
C GLU A 232 -24.60 -18.13 5.18
N ALA A 233 -23.41 -17.70 4.78
CA ALA A 233 -23.03 -16.30 4.76
C ALA A 233 -23.69 -15.58 3.58
N LYS A 234 -24.24 -14.40 3.85
CA LYS A 234 -24.86 -13.50 2.85
C LYS A 234 -24.00 -12.29 2.54
N THR A 235 -22.84 -12.19 3.18
CA THR A 235 -21.91 -11.07 3.03
C THR A 235 -20.64 -11.58 2.34
N PRO A 236 -20.30 -11.07 1.16
CA PRO A 236 -19.19 -11.53 0.32
C PRO A 236 -17.84 -11.03 0.85
N TYR A 237 -17.42 -11.61 1.96
CA TYR A 237 -16.14 -11.37 2.62
C TYR A 237 -15.25 -12.60 2.47
N PHE A 238 -14.27 -12.54 1.58
CA PHE A 238 -13.52 -13.69 1.10
C PHE A 238 -12.05 -13.71 1.54
N TYR A 239 -11.50 -14.92 1.61
CA TYR A 239 -10.07 -15.18 1.63
C TYR A 239 -9.74 -16.39 0.73
N SER A 240 -8.53 -16.42 0.20
CA SER A 240 -8.03 -17.48 -0.66
C SER A 240 -7.39 -18.60 0.12
N THR A 241 -7.54 -19.82 -0.37
CA THR A 241 -6.79 -21.00 0.09
C THR A 241 -6.63 -22.02 -1.03
N PHE A 242 -5.70 -22.95 -0.89
CA PHE A 242 -5.60 -24.12 -1.77
C PHE A 242 -6.35 -25.30 -1.13
N GLU A 243 -7.58 -25.51 -1.58
CA GLU A 243 -8.38 -26.70 -1.26
C GLU A 243 -8.99 -27.25 -2.56
N SER A 244 -9.49 -28.48 -2.55
CA SER A 244 -10.24 -28.99 -3.70
C SER A 244 -11.54 -28.18 -3.86
N PRO A 245 -11.84 -27.65 -5.06
CA PRO A 245 -13.10 -26.96 -5.27
C PRO A 245 -14.27 -27.92 -5.06
N LEU A 246 -15.38 -27.42 -4.51
CA LEU A 246 -16.60 -28.20 -4.36
C LEU A 246 -17.09 -28.65 -5.75
N GLN A 247 -17.15 -29.96 -5.98
CA GLN A 247 -17.58 -30.52 -7.26
C GLN A 247 -19.11 -30.41 -7.41
N THR A 248 -19.56 -29.94 -8.57
CA THR A 248 -20.96 -30.08 -8.99
C THR A 248 -21.21 -31.53 -9.41
N SER A 249 -21.89 -32.32 -8.56
CA SER A 249 -22.32 -33.66 -8.97
C SER A 249 -23.58 -33.58 -9.84
N PRO A 250 -23.59 -34.14 -11.06
CA PRO A 250 -24.81 -34.32 -11.83
C PRO A 250 -25.56 -35.53 -11.27
N ASN A 251 -26.50 -35.32 -10.36
CA ASN A 251 -27.47 -36.37 -10.03
C ASN A 251 -28.92 -35.86 -9.95
N ARG A 252 -29.80 -36.75 -10.38
CA ARG A 252 -31.23 -36.61 -10.73
C ARG A 252 -32.01 -35.59 -9.89
N GLY A 253 -32.46 -34.53 -10.55
CA GLY A 253 -33.52 -33.64 -10.06
C GLY A 253 -33.02 -32.36 -9.39
N GLY A 254 -32.52 -31.41 -10.19
CA GLY A 254 -32.15 -30.07 -9.75
C GLY A 254 -30.64 -29.90 -9.54
N LEU A 255 -30.08 -28.80 -10.04
CA LEU A 255 -28.75 -28.31 -9.67
C LEU A 255 -28.77 -28.01 -8.16
N VAL A 256 -28.37 -28.96 -7.31
CA VAL A 256 -28.19 -28.68 -5.88
C VAL A 256 -26.87 -27.94 -5.71
N ASN A 257 -26.97 -26.66 -5.37
CA ASN A 257 -25.87 -25.74 -5.07
C ASN A 257 -24.94 -26.34 -4.01
N SER A 258 -23.71 -26.70 -4.40
CA SER A 258 -22.69 -27.20 -3.46
C SER A 258 -21.64 -26.15 -3.07
N PHE A 259 -21.79 -24.87 -3.44
CA PHE A 259 -20.89 -23.77 -3.05
C PHE A 259 -21.43 -22.98 -1.84
N HIS A 260 -21.78 -23.66 -0.75
CA HIS A 260 -22.09 -22.93 0.49
C HIS A 260 -20.81 -22.27 0.99
N ASN A 261 -20.86 -20.96 1.24
CA ASN A 261 -19.75 -20.18 1.79
C ASN A 261 -18.47 -20.12 0.93
N GLU A 262 -18.62 -20.17 -0.40
CA GLU A 262 -17.52 -19.93 -1.37
C GLU A 262 -17.89 -18.88 -2.43
N SER A 263 -16.90 -18.17 -2.95
CA SER A 263 -17.07 -17.28 -4.11
C SER A 263 -17.24 -18.11 -5.38
N ILE A 264 -18.27 -17.81 -6.16
CA ILE A 264 -18.53 -18.48 -7.44
C ILE A 264 -17.78 -17.73 -8.55
N PRO A 265 -17.00 -18.41 -9.41
CA PRO A 265 -16.36 -17.79 -10.57
C PRO A 265 -17.38 -17.06 -11.45
N ARG A 266 -17.07 -15.84 -11.91
CA ARG A 266 -18.05 -14.99 -12.63
C ARG A 266 -18.65 -15.66 -13.85
N HIS A 267 -17.83 -16.40 -14.61
CA HIS A 267 -18.28 -17.10 -15.82
C HIS A 267 -19.36 -18.17 -15.56
N LEU A 268 -19.44 -18.72 -14.34
CA LEU A 268 -20.51 -19.63 -13.94
C LEU A 268 -21.78 -18.89 -13.52
N ILE A 269 -21.64 -17.69 -12.94
CA ILE A 269 -22.76 -16.81 -12.59
C ILE A 269 -23.48 -16.31 -13.84
N ASP A 270 -22.73 -15.83 -14.84
CA ASP A 270 -23.30 -15.30 -16.09
C ASP A 270 -24.14 -16.37 -16.84
N GLY A 271 -23.77 -17.65 -16.71
CA GLY A 271 -24.56 -18.77 -17.25
C GLY A 271 -25.84 -19.08 -16.47
N LEU A 272 -25.88 -18.80 -15.17
CA LEU A 272 -27.03 -19.05 -14.27
C LEU A 272 -28.05 -17.89 -14.28
N VAL A 273 -27.62 -16.66 -14.58
CA VAL A 273 -28.44 -15.43 -14.47
C VAL A 273 -29.30 -15.15 -15.72
N SER A 274 -29.32 -16.05 -16.71
CA SER A 274 -30.24 -15.96 -17.86
C SER A 274 -31.74 -16.09 -17.52
N GLY A 275 -32.12 -16.24 -16.23
CA GLY A 275 -33.51 -16.42 -15.80
C GLY A 275 -33.97 -15.78 -14.48
N THR A 276 -33.14 -15.06 -13.71
CA THR A 276 -33.59 -14.47 -12.43
C THR A 276 -32.99 -13.10 -12.16
N SER A 277 -33.88 -12.11 -11.96
CA SER A 277 -33.57 -10.75 -11.54
C SER A 277 -32.77 -10.72 -10.24
N SER A 278 -31.58 -10.10 -10.30
CA SER A 278 -30.79 -9.72 -9.13
C SER A 278 -31.65 -8.94 -8.11
N PRO A 279 -31.49 -9.14 -6.79
CA PRO A 279 -32.24 -8.40 -5.76
C PRO A 279 -31.89 -6.91 -5.69
N ILE A 280 -30.90 -6.46 -6.46
CA ILE A 280 -30.52 -5.06 -6.63
C ILE A 280 -30.83 -4.74 -8.10
N GLY A 281 -31.87 -3.95 -8.34
CA GLY A 281 -32.39 -3.66 -9.68
C GLY A 281 -31.33 -3.07 -10.62
N GLY A 282 -31.26 -3.62 -11.83
CA GLY A 282 -30.40 -3.17 -12.94
C GLY A 282 -29.32 -4.20 -13.32
N SER A 283 -29.10 -4.40 -14.62
CA SER A 283 -27.91 -5.12 -15.10
C SER A 283 -26.66 -4.29 -14.78
N ARG A 284 -25.79 -4.80 -13.89
CA ARG A 284 -24.54 -4.10 -13.51
C ARG A 284 -23.64 -3.92 -14.73
N LYS A 285 -22.90 -2.80 -14.80
CA LYS A 285 -21.97 -2.48 -15.91
C LYS A 285 -20.72 -3.37 -15.99
N GLY A 286 -20.50 -4.23 -15.00
CA GLY A 286 -19.31 -5.05 -14.81
C GLY A 286 -18.77 -4.91 -13.39
N ALA A 287 -17.63 -5.54 -13.11
CA ALA A 287 -16.94 -5.43 -11.83
C ALA A 287 -15.66 -4.57 -11.95
N VAL A 288 -15.37 -3.75 -10.95
CA VAL A 288 -14.16 -2.94 -10.89
C VAL A 288 -13.42 -3.28 -9.61
N ILE A 289 -12.13 -3.62 -9.76
CA ILE A 289 -11.24 -3.87 -8.62
C ILE A 289 -10.57 -2.57 -8.22
N VAL A 290 -10.56 -2.28 -6.92
CA VAL A 290 -9.73 -1.25 -6.30
C VAL A 290 -8.68 -1.95 -5.45
N LEU A 291 -7.39 -1.70 -5.76
CA LEU A 291 -6.28 -2.24 -4.97
C LEU A 291 -5.99 -1.32 -3.78
N GLY A 292 -5.98 -1.91 -2.58
CA GLY A 292 -5.62 -1.22 -1.34
C GLY A 292 -4.13 -0.96 -1.18
N SER A 293 -3.77 -0.32 -0.07
CA SER A 293 -2.39 0.06 0.25
C SER A 293 -1.58 -1.00 1.01
N GLY A 294 -2.22 -2.07 1.47
CA GLY A 294 -1.60 -2.98 2.42
C GLY A 294 -1.39 -2.30 3.79
N PRO A 295 -0.39 -2.73 4.59
CA PRO A 295 -0.18 -2.20 5.93
C PRO A 295 0.21 -0.73 5.91
N ASN A 296 -0.33 0.01 6.88
CA ASN A 296 0.12 1.37 7.15
C ASN A 296 1.62 1.37 7.48
N ARG A 297 2.34 2.34 6.92
CA ARG A 297 3.76 2.63 7.18
C ARG A 297 4.03 4.12 7.01
N ILE A 298 5.18 4.60 7.48
CA ILE A 298 5.53 6.02 7.30
C ILE A 298 5.60 6.34 5.80
N GLY A 299 4.84 7.35 5.38
CA GLY A 299 4.65 7.74 3.97
C GLY A 299 3.50 7.04 3.24
N GLN A 300 2.90 6.00 3.84
CA GLN A 300 1.71 5.31 3.34
C GLN A 300 0.76 5.00 4.49
N GLY A 301 -0.06 5.98 4.86
CA GLY A 301 -0.99 5.88 5.97
C GLY A 301 -2.44 5.73 5.52
N ILE A 302 -3.32 6.17 6.41
CA ILE A 302 -4.77 6.12 6.25
C ILE A 302 -5.29 7.02 5.11
N GLU A 303 -4.46 7.92 4.61
CA GLU A 303 -4.82 8.83 3.51
C GLU A 303 -5.19 8.03 2.27
N PHE A 304 -4.44 6.96 1.96
CA PHE A 304 -4.71 6.08 0.84
C PHE A 304 -5.91 5.14 1.09
N ASP A 305 -6.14 4.73 2.34
CA ASP A 305 -7.37 4.01 2.69
C ASP A 305 -8.61 4.88 2.45
N TYR A 306 -8.56 6.14 2.86
CA TYR A 306 -9.60 7.13 2.58
C TYR A 306 -9.85 7.26 1.07
N CYS A 307 -8.78 7.33 0.27
CA CYS A 307 -8.89 7.33 -1.20
C CYS A 307 -9.61 6.11 -1.73
N CYS A 308 -9.21 4.92 -1.30
CA CYS A 308 -9.82 3.67 -1.74
C CYS A 308 -11.29 3.57 -1.34
N VAL A 309 -11.66 3.97 -0.11
CA VAL A 309 -13.06 3.97 0.36
C VAL A 309 -13.93 4.86 -0.52
N HIS A 310 -13.50 6.10 -0.78
CA HIS A 310 -14.25 7.01 -1.66
C HIS A 310 -14.31 6.51 -3.11
N GLY A 311 -13.25 5.83 -3.58
CA GLY A 311 -13.25 5.17 -4.88
C GLY A 311 -14.26 4.02 -4.97
N LEU A 312 -14.31 3.14 -3.98
CA LEU A 312 -15.29 2.04 -3.92
C LEU A 312 -16.74 2.54 -3.91
N LEU A 313 -17.01 3.62 -3.17
CA LEU A 313 -18.33 4.25 -3.15
C LEU A 313 -18.70 4.83 -4.52
N ALA A 314 -17.76 5.52 -5.18
CA ALA A 314 -17.97 6.05 -6.53
C ALA A 314 -18.22 4.95 -7.56
N VAL A 315 -17.48 3.84 -7.50
CA VAL A 315 -17.68 2.66 -8.36
C VAL A 315 -19.12 2.13 -8.22
N LYS A 316 -19.61 1.99 -6.99
CA LYS A 316 -21.00 1.57 -6.70
C LYS A 316 -22.02 2.57 -7.27
N GLU A 317 -21.81 3.86 -7.04
CA GLU A 317 -22.68 4.93 -7.54
C GLU A 317 -22.76 4.95 -9.08
N CYS A 318 -21.70 4.56 -9.77
CA CYS A 318 -21.66 4.44 -11.24
C CYS A 318 -22.36 3.17 -11.77
N GLY A 319 -22.85 2.27 -10.90
CA GLY A 319 -23.53 1.04 -11.27
C GLY A 319 -22.61 -0.15 -11.58
N TYR A 320 -21.34 -0.08 -11.18
CA TYR A 320 -20.42 -1.22 -11.21
C TYR A 320 -20.47 -2.00 -9.89
N GLU A 321 -20.12 -3.27 -9.95
CA GLU A 321 -19.80 -4.04 -8.74
C GLU A 321 -18.41 -3.66 -8.24
N SER A 322 -18.31 -3.12 -7.02
CA SER A 322 -17.02 -2.73 -6.46
C SER A 322 -16.35 -3.87 -5.70
N ILE A 323 -15.11 -4.17 -6.07
CA ILE A 323 -14.31 -5.24 -5.46
C ILE A 323 -13.09 -4.62 -4.78
N MET A 324 -12.91 -4.89 -3.50
CA MET A 324 -11.74 -4.46 -2.73
C MET A 324 -10.77 -5.61 -2.52
N ILE A 325 -9.47 -5.36 -2.75
CA ILE A 325 -8.38 -6.26 -2.37
C ILE A 325 -7.46 -5.51 -1.42
N ASN A 326 -7.44 -5.90 -0.14
CA ASN A 326 -6.56 -5.30 0.87
C ASN A 326 -6.37 -6.23 2.08
N CYS A 327 -5.29 -6.05 2.84
CA CYS A 327 -4.91 -6.92 3.96
C CYS A 327 -4.68 -6.17 5.29
N ASN A 328 -5.06 -4.89 5.38
CA ASN A 328 -4.88 -4.09 6.58
C ASN A 328 -6.11 -4.18 7.50
N PRO A 329 -6.00 -4.77 8.70
CA PRO A 329 -7.16 -4.99 9.58
C PRO A 329 -7.66 -3.71 10.27
N GLU A 330 -6.88 -2.62 10.27
CA GLU A 330 -7.24 -1.36 10.94
C GLU A 330 -8.15 -0.47 10.10
N THR A 331 -8.33 -0.81 8.83
CA THR A 331 -8.86 0.09 7.81
C THR A 331 -10.37 -0.02 7.58
N VAL A 332 -10.93 1.04 7.01
CA VAL A 332 -12.34 1.07 6.59
C VAL A 332 -12.51 0.34 5.27
N SER A 333 -11.52 0.36 4.36
CA SER A 333 -11.60 -0.44 3.11
C SER A 333 -11.85 -1.92 3.34
N THR A 334 -11.32 -2.50 4.42
CA THR A 334 -11.54 -3.91 4.78
C THR A 334 -12.79 -4.12 5.65
N ASP A 335 -13.68 -3.13 5.77
CA ASP A 335 -15.03 -3.35 6.29
C ASP A 335 -15.92 -3.86 5.14
N PHE A 336 -16.54 -5.02 5.36
CA PHE A 336 -17.33 -5.73 4.35
C PHE A 336 -18.57 -4.96 3.87
N ASP A 337 -18.96 -3.87 4.54
CA ASP A 337 -20.04 -3.00 4.08
C ASP A 337 -19.60 -2.00 2.97
N ILE A 338 -18.30 -1.77 2.80
CA ILE A 338 -17.80 -0.70 1.92
C ILE A 338 -17.78 -1.12 0.46
N ALA A 339 -17.32 -2.33 0.15
CA ALA A 339 -17.29 -2.91 -1.20
C ALA A 339 -18.52 -3.81 -1.47
N ASP A 340 -18.80 -4.15 -2.73
CA ASP A 340 -19.74 -5.23 -3.03
C ASP A 340 -19.11 -6.59 -2.76
N LYS A 341 -17.79 -6.73 -2.93
CA LYS A 341 -17.01 -7.91 -2.54
C LYS A 341 -15.70 -7.48 -1.90
N LEU A 342 -15.31 -8.11 -0.81
CA LEU A 342 -14.04 -7.89 -0.14
C LEU A 342 -13.19 -9.16 -0.21
N TYR A 343 -12.00 -9.06 -0.78
CA TYR A 343 -10.96 -10.09 -0.72
C TYR A 343 -9.89 -9.64 0.27
N PHE A 344 -9.81 -10.31 1.43
CA PHE A 344 -8.79 -10.06 2.45
C PHE A 344 -7.48 -10.76 2.11
N GLU A 345 -6.86 -10.31 1.03
CA GLU A 345 -5.70 -10.94 0.44
C GLU A 345 -4.48 -10.01 0.41
N PRO A 346 -3.27 -10.56 0.39
CA PRO A 346 -2.07 -9.78 0.11
C PRO A 346 -2.24 -9.01 -1.21
N VAL A 347 -1.81 -7.75 -1.23
CA VAL A 347 -1.74 -6.95 -2.47
C VAL A 347 -0.47 -7.36 -3.23
N PHE A 348 -0.46 -8.62 -3.64
CA PHE A 348 0.68 -9.32 -4.24
C PHE A 348 0.21 -9.98 -5.54
N TRP A 349 1.05 -9.91 -6.58
CA TRP A 349 0.64 -10.19 -7.97
C TRP A 349 -0.01 -11.58 -8.13
N GLU A 350 0.51 -12.61 -7.47
CA GLU A 350 0.00 -13.99 -7.58
C GLU A 350 -1.47 -14.09 -7.15
N HIS A 351 -1.82 -13.45 -6.02
CA HIS A 351 -3.19 -13.46 -5.50
C HIS A 351 -4.11 -12.63 -6.39
N ILE A 352 -3.63 -11.49 -6.85
CA ILE A 352 -4.39 -10.59 -7.72
C ILE A 352 -4.69 -11.24 -9.07
N TRP A 353 -3.76 -12.02 -9.63
CA TRP A 353 -3.96 -12.73 -10.89
C TRP A 353 -5.12 -13.71 -10.79
N GLU A 354 -5.13 -14.54 -9.75
CA GLU A 354 -6.21 -15.52 -9.57
C GLU A 354 -7.56 -14.86 -9.26
N ILE A 355 -7.57 -13.73 -8.53
CA ILE A 355 -8.81 -12.95 -8.34
C ILE A 355 -9.30 -12.35 -9.66
N ILE A 356 -8.41 -11.83 -10.50
CA ILE A 356 -8.76 -11.27 -11.81
C ILE A 356 -9.29 -12.37 -12.75
N GLU A 357 -8.68 -13.55 -12.74
CA GLU A 357 -9.17 -14.71 -13.51
C GLU A 357 -10.55 -15.19 -13.02
N HIS A 358 -10.77 -15.15 -11.70
CA HIS A 358 -12.02 -15.55 -11.06
C HIS A 358 -13.16 -14.54 -11.30
N GLU A 359 -12.87 -13.25 -11.16
CA GLU A 359 -13.85 -12.17 -11.22
C GLU A 359 -14.02 -11.57 -12.61
N LYS A 360 -13.04 -11.70 -13.52
CA LYS A 360 -13.05 -11.10 -14.87
C LYS A 360 -13.51 -9.64 -14.87
N PRO A 361 -12.82 -8.75 -14.13
CA PRO A 361 -13.26 -7.38 -13.96
C PRO A 361 -13.21 -6.60 -15.28
N TYR A 362 -14.05 -5.57 -15.37
CA TYR A 362 -13.97 -4.53 -16.40
C TYR A 362 -12.61 -3.81 -16.38
N GLY A 363 -12.03 -3.63 -15.20
CA GLY A 363 -10.69 -3.10 -15.04
C GLY A 363 -10.31 -2.91 -13.57
N VAL A 364 -9.09 -2.41 -13.37
CA VAL A 364 -8.45 -2.26 -12.05
C VAL A 364 -8.04 -0.81 -11.83
N ILE A 365 -8.33 -0.27 -10.66
CA ILE A 365 -7.86 1.05 -10.20
C ILE A 365 -6.66 0.83 -9.27
N VAL A 366 -5.52 1.42 -9.62
CA VAL A 366 -4.24 1.31 -8.90
C VAL A 366 -3.77 2.64 -8.28
N GLN A 367 -4.38 3.75 -8.69
CA GLN A 367 -3.97 5.12 -8.37
C GLN A 367 -4.43 5.59 -6.98
N LEU A 368 -5.25 4.81 -6.29
CA LEU A 368 -5.82 5.17 -4.98
C LEU A 368 -5.06 4.52 -3.80
N GLY A 369 -4.47 3.34 -4.01
CA GLY A 369 -3.83 2.52 -2.96
C GLY A 369 -2.37 2.88 -2.66
N GLY A 370 -1.85 4.00 -3.14
CA GLY A 370 -0.43 4.35 -2.99
C GLY A 370 0.49 3.38 -3.74
N GLN A 371 1.74 3.22 -3.28
CA GLN A 371 2.75 2.49 -4.08
C GLN A 371 2.55 1.00 -4.17
N THR A 372 1.96 0.40 -3.13
CA THR A 372 1.74 -1.05 -3.10
C THR A 372 0.94 -1.45 -4.35
N ALA A 373 -0.14 -0.73 -4.63
CA ALA A 373 -0.92 -0.88 -5.85
C ALA A 373 -0.17 -0.43 -7.11
N LEU A 374 0.55 0.70 -7.05
CA LEU A 374 1.22 1.27 -8.21
C LEU A 374 2.35 0.38 -8.77
N LYS A 375 3.10 -0.33 -7.92
CA LYS A 375 4.14 -1.29 -8.34
C LYS A 375 3.60 -2.42 -9.21
N LEU A 376 2.31 -2.72 -9.09
CA LEU A 376 1.67 -3.78 -9.87
C LEU A 376 1.18 -3.29 -11.23
N ALA A 377 1.17 -1.98 -11.48
CA ALA A 377 0.68 -1.39 -12.73
C ALA A 377 1.42 -1.94 -13.96
N ARG A 378 2.75 -2.07 -13.89
CA ARG A 378 3.55 -2.66 -14.99
C ARG A 378 3.10 -4.07 -15.35
N ARG A 379 3.05 -4.97 -14.35
CA ARG A 379 2.64 -6.36 -14.56
C ARG A 379 1.19 -6.46 -15.09
N LEU A 380 0.30 -5.58 -14.63
CA LEU A 380 -1.09 -5.54 -15.09
C LEU A 380 -1.17 -5.14 -16.58
N ASP A 381 -0.42 -4.11 -16.96
CA ASP A 381 -0.35 -3.62 -18.34
C ASP A 381 0.26 -4.65 -19.29
N GLU A 382 1.37 -5.27 -18.91
CA GLU A 382 2.03 -6.35 -19.66
C GLU A 382 1.11 -7.56 -19.90
N LYS A 383 0.23 -7.87 -18.94
CA LYS A 383 -0.77 -8.94 -19.07
C LYS A 383 -2.04 -8.52 -19.82
N GLY A 384 -2.11 -7.26 -20.28
CA GLY A 384 -3.27 -6.72 -21.00
C GLY A 384 -4.49 -6.47 -20.11
N ILE A 385 -4.29 -6.35 -18.80
CA ILE A 385 -5.38 -6.03 -17.86
C ILE A 385 -5.62 -4.54 -17.89
N LYS A 386 -6.88 -4.15 -18.12
CA LYS A 386 -7.27 -2.75 -18.22
C LYS A 386 -7.07 -2.01 -16.90
N ILE A 387 -6.09 -1.11 -16.86
CA ILE A 387 -5.96 -0.10 -15.82
C ILE A 387 -6.97 1.03 -16.12
N ILE A 388 -7.84 1.32 -15.15
CA ILE A 388 -8.84 2.39 -15.24
C ILE A 388 -8.20 3.70 -14.77
N GLY A 389 -8.48 4.82 -15.44
CA GLY A 389 -7.84 6.12 -15.16
C GLY A 389 -6.55 6.33 -15.94
N THR A 390 -5.57 7.00 -15.33
CA THR A 390 -4.26 7.27 -15.95
C THR A 390 -3.53 5.96 -16.30
N SER A 391 -2.95 5.91 -17.50
CA SER A 391 -2.29 4.71 -18.05
C SER A 391 -0.98 4.36 -17.32
N PHE A 392 -0.53 3.11 -17.41
CA PHE A 392 0.77 2.72 -16.85
C PHE A 392 1.92 3.54 -17.44
N ASP A 393 1.97 3.71 -18.77
CA ASP A 393 3.05 4.49 -19.42
C ASP A 393 3.09 5.94 -18.92
N SER A 394 1.94 6.60 -18.81
CA SER A 394 1.83 7.94 -18.20
C SER A 394 2.35 7.99 -16.76
N MET A 395 2.08 6.95 -15.97
CA MET A 395 2.56 6.86 -14.59
C MET A 395 4.08 6.62 -14.55
N ASP A 396 4.59 5.75 -15.41
CA ASP A 396 6.02 5.42 -15.51
C ASP A 396 6.85 6.61 -16.03
N ILE A 397 6.34 7.42 -16.97
CA ILE A 397 6.98 8.68 -17.39
C ILE A 397 7.18 9.62 -16.20
N ALA A 398 6.18 9.75 -15.32
CA ALA A 398 6.25 10.66 -14.19
C ALA A 398 7.17 10.14 -13.06
N GLU A 399 7.27 8.82 -12.88
CA GLU A 399 8.20 8.21 -11.91
C GLU A 399 9.65 8.16 -12.42
N ASP A 400 9.87 8.03 -13.73
CA ASP A 400 11.21 8.02 -14.32
C ASP A 400 11.76 9.44 -14.47
N ARG A 401 12.79 9.77 -13.69
CA ARG A 401 13.40 11.11 -13.68
C ARG A 401 13.95 11.54 -15.04
N GLY A 402 14.45 10.62 -15.86
CA GLY A 402 14.95 10.95 -17.19
C GLY A 402 13.81 11.35 -18.11
N ARG A 403 12.82 10.46 -18.25
CA ARG A 403 11.64 10.67 -19.10
C ARG A 403 10.86 11.91 -18.66
N PHE A 404 10.68 12.11 -17.36
CA PHE A 404 9.96 13.26 -16.81
C PHE A 404 10.67 14.58 -17.13
N SER A 405 11.99 14.65 -16.93
CA SER A 405 12.73 15.88 -17.20
C SER A 405 12.81 16.20 -18.70
N ASP A 406 12.94 15.20 -19.57
CA ASP A 406 12.89 15.39 -21.02
C ASP A 406 11.53 15.97 -21.45
N MET A 407 10.44 15.50 -20.83
CA MET A 407 9.10 16.04 -21.01
C MET A 407 9.01 17.49 -20.53
N LEU A 408 9.48 17.81 -19.32
CA LEU A 408 9.48 19.18 -18.81
C LEU A 408 10.28 20.14 -19.70
N LYS A 409 11.42 19.68 -20.22
CA LYS A 409 12.23 20.44 -21.18
C LYS A 409 11.48 20.72 -22.47
N ALA A 410 10.77 19.73 -23.01
CA ALA A 410 9.95 19.90 -24.21
C ALA A 410 8.78 20.89 -23.99
N LEU A 411 8.25 20.94 -22.76
CA LEU A 411 7.19 21.88 -22.35
C LEU A 411 7.71 23.27 -21.96
N GLU A 412 9.03 23.50 -22.02
CA GLU A 412 9.69 24.72 -21.55
C GLU A 412 9.40 25.04 -20.07
N ILE A 413 9.22 24.00 -19.25
CA ILE A 413 8.95 24.13 -17.81
C ILE A 413 10.27 24.04 -17.04
N PRO A 414 10.61 25.02 -16.17
CA PRO A 414 11.80 24.95 -15.34
C PRO A 414 11.77 23.79 -14.35
N TYR A 415 12.90 23.11 -14.20
CA TYR A 415 13.15 22.08 -13.20
C TYR A 415 14.59 22.18 -12.67
N PRO A 416 14.89 21.67 -11.47
CA PRO A 416 16.26 21.71 -10.95
C PRO A 416 17.22 20.93 -11.84
N ASN A 417 18.41 21.49 -12.10
CA ASN A 417 19.48 20.77 -12.80
C ASN A 417 19.73 19.43 -12.13
N TYR A 418 19.96 18.38 -12.90
CA TYR A 418 20.27 17.05 -12.37
C TYR A 418 21.22 16.31 -13.30
N GLY A 419 21.84 15.27 -12.77
CA GLY A 419 22.52 14.26 -13.55
C GLY A 419 22.41 12.89 -12.91
N THR A 420 23.03 11.91 -13.53
CA THR A 420 22.92 10.51 -13.11
C THR A 420 24.28 9.87 -13.05
N ALA A 421 24.54 9.09 -12.02
CA ALA A 421 25.82 8.45 -11.79
C ALA A 421 25.65 6.97 -11.40
N TYR A 422 26.67 6.17 -11.70
CA TYR A 422 26.71 4.74 -11.33
C TYR A 422 27.74 4.43 -10.25
N ASP A 423 28.74 5.28 -10.08
CA ASP A 423 29.80 5.17 -9.09
C ASP A 423 30.14 6.54 -8.48
N THR A 424 31.11 6.55 -7.57
CA THR A 424 31.52 7.76 -6.85
C THR A 424 32.23 8.78 -7.73
N ASP A 425 33.02 8.33 -8.70
CA ASP A 425 33.80 9.23 -9.57
C ASP A 425 32.86 9.95 -10.53
N ASP A 426 31.94 9.21 -11.15
CA ASP A 426 30.88 9.71 -12.01
C ASP A 426 29.96 10.67 -11.22
N ALA A 427 29.65 10.34 -9.98
CA ALA A 427 28.84 11.18 -9.10
C ALA A 427 29.48 12.55 -8.83
N ILE A 428 30.78 12.58 -8.54
CA ILE A 428 31.53 13.82 -8.28
C ILE A 428 31.56 14.70 -9.54
N GLU A 429 31.81 14.12 -10.71
CA GLU A 429 31.82 14.88 -11.97
C GLU A 429 30.43 15.46 -12.29
N VAL A 430 29.36 14.69 -12.07
CA VAL A 430 27.99 15.19 -12.19
C VAL A 430 27.73 16.32 -11.19
N ALA A 431 28.12 16.17 -9.92
CA ALA A 431 27.89 17.19 -8.89
C ALA A 431 28.62 18.51 -9.19
N LYS A 432 29.81 18.47 -9.80
CA LYS A 432 30.51 19.68 -10.28
C LYS A 432 29.77 20.40 -11.40
N GLN A 433 29.07 19.67 -12.26
CA GLN A 433 28.26 20.25 -13.33
C GLN A 433 26.93 20.83 -12.80
N VAL A 434 26.30 20.10 -11.88
CA VAL A 434 25.01 20.45 -11.29
C VAL A 434 25.13 21.62 -10.30
N GLY A 435 26.21 21.63 -9.50
CA GLY A 435 26.49 22.62 -8.46
C GLY A 435 26.00 22.20 -7.07
N TYR A 436 26.88 22.29 -6.06
CA TYR A 436 26.52 22.07 -4.66
C TYR A 436 25.68 23.22 -4.08
N PRO A 437 24.78 22.95 -3.11
CA PRO A 437 24.48 21.63 -2.53
C PRO A 437 23.68 20.73 -3.49
N VAL A 438 23.86 19.41 -3.39
CA VAL A 438 23.12 18.44 -4.21
C VAL A 438 22.32 17.46 -3.35
N LEU A 439 21.20 17.00 -3.88
CA LEU A 439 20.35 15.97 -3.31
C LEU A 439 20.67 14.64 -3.98
N VAL A 440 21.20 13.70 -3.21
CA VAL A 440 21.56 12.36 -3.66
C VAL A 440 20.41 11.42 -3.35
N ARG A 441 19.92 10.72 -4.37
CA ARG A 441 18.84 9.74 -4.21
C ARG A 441 18.99 8.53 -5.13
N PRO A 442 18.55 7.35 -4.71
CA PRO A 442 18.42 6.21 -5.60
C PRO A 442 17.26 6.42 -6.59
N SER A 443 17.34 5.78 -7.76
CA SER A 443 16.20 5.71 -8.68
C SER A 443 15.07 4.83 -8.10
N TYR A 444 13.80 5.14 -8.47
CA TYR A 444 12.59 4.38 -8.10
C TYR A 444 12.35 4.19 -6.58
N VAL A 445 12.38 5.28 -5.79
CA VAL A 445 12.05 5.26 -4.35
C VAL A 445 10.98 6.25 -3.95
N LEU A 446 10.37 6.04 -2.77
CA LEU A 446 9.32 6.88 -2.22
C LEU A 446 9.64 7.47 -0.86
N GLY A 447 8.94 8.56 -0.52
CA GLY A 447 8.95 9.14 0.82
C GLY A 447 10.35 9.60 1.24
N GLY A 448 11.15 9.96 0.24
CA GLY A 448 12.56 10.30 0.39
C GLY A 448 13.46 9.19 0.92
N GLN A 449 13.10 7.92 0.73
CA GLN A 449 13.84 6.81 1.34
C GLN A 449 15.32 6.84 0.93
N ARG A 450 16.20 6.89 1.94
CA ARG A 450 17.66 6.99 1.79
C ARG A 450 18.17 8.24 1.04
N MET A 451 17.35 9.28 0.86
CA MET A 451 17.78 10.54 0.27
C MET A 451 18.64 11.36 1.24
N ARG A 452 19.62 12.09 0.72
CA ARG A 452 20.51 12.96 1.52
C ARG A 452 20.89 14.21 0.75
N ILE A 453 20.88 15.35 1.45
CA ILE A 453 21.51 16.56 0.96
C ILE A 453 23.00 16.46 1.30
N VAL A 454 23.87 16.77 0.35
CA VAL A 454 25.32 16.76 0.51
C VAL A 454 25.91 18.09 0.04
N LEU A 455 26.94 18.54 0.75
CA LEU A 455 27.50 19.89 0.56
C LEU A 455 28.86 19.90 -0.13
N ASN A 456 29.51 18.75 -0.25
CA ASN A 456 30.86 18.60 -0.78
C ASN A 456 31.13 17.16 -1.27
N ASP A 457 32.27 16.98 -1.95
CA ASP A 457 32.70 15.70 -2.55
C ASP A 457 32.82 14.57 -1.51
N GLU A 458 33.32 14.85 -0.30
CA GLU A 458 33.50 13.83 0.74
C GLU A 458 32.16 13.29 1.26
N GLU A 459 31.18 14.17 1.44
CA GLU A 459 29.81 13.78 1.81
C GLU A 459 29.09 13.04 0.68
N LEU A 460 29.30 13.47 -0.56
CA LEU A 460 28.74 12.82 -1.74
C LEU A 460 29.26 11.38 -1.88
N GLU A 461 30.58 11.17 -1.78
CA GLU A 461 31.21 9.85 -1.85
C GLU A 461 30.63 8.90 -0.79
N LYS A 462 30.58 9.35 0.47
CA LYS A 462 29.98 8.58 1.57
C LYS A 462 28.50 8.29 1.33
N GLY A 463 27.77 9.24 0.76
CA GLY A 463 26.36 9.11 0.40
C GLY A 463 26.14 8.02 -0.65
N VAL A 464 26.89 8.10 -1.74
CA VAL A 464 26.87 7.16 -2.89
C VAL A 464 27.26 5.75 -2.46
N LEU A 465 28.38 5.58 -1.75
CA LEU A 465 28.81 4.27 -1.24
C LEU A 465 27.78 3.66 -0.30
N SER A 466 27.16 4.49 0.56
CA SER A 466 26.09 4.05 1.44
C SER A 466 24.85 3.60 0.65
N LEU A 467 24.56 4.16 -0.52
CA LEU A 467 23.43 3.74 -1.36
C LEU A 467 23.74 2.43 -2.09
N LEU A 468 24.87 2.37 -2.80
CA LEU A 468 25.29 1.20 -3.58
C LEU A 468 25.48 -0.06 -2.73
N LYS A 469 25.89 0.10 -1.47
CA LYS A 469 25.95 -1.02 -0.51
C LYS A 469 24.61 -1.72 -0.32
N HIS A 470 23.51 -0.98 -0.39
CA HIS A 470 22.16 -1.52 -0.19
C HIS A 470 21.42 -1.79 -1.49
N LEU A 471 21.78 -1.08 -2.57
CA LEU A 471 21.16 -1.17 -3.88
C LEU A 471 22.27 -1.31 -4.94
N PRO A 472 22.97 -2.47 -4.98
CA PRO A 472 24.06 -2.68 -5.92
C PRO A 472 23.58 -2.59 -7.37
N GLY A 473 24.32 -1.86 -8.20
CA GLY A 473 23.97 -1.64 -9.63
C GLY A 473 22.86 -0.63 -9.87
N ASN A 474 22.31 0.02 -8.83
CA ASN A 474 21.29 1.04 -9.00
C ASN A 474 21.89 2.35 -9.54
N LYS A 475 21.10 3.05 -10.36
CA LYS A 475 21.39 4.38 -10.89
C LYS A 475 21.13 5.43 -9.81
N ILE A 476 22.10 6.29 -9.56
CA ILE A 476 22.01 7.36 -8.56
C ILE A 476 21.67 8.66 -9.26
N LEU A 477 20.70 9.39 -8.71
CA LEU A 477 20.30 10.71 -9.19
C LEU A 477 20.93 11.76 -8.28
N ILE A 478 21.51 12.78 -8.92
CA ILE A 478 22.15 13.92 -8.26
C ILE A 478 21.43 15.16 -8.76
N ASP A 479 20.53 15.68 -7.94
CA ASP A 479 19.72 16.85 -8.25
C ASP A 479 20.29 18.09 -7.54
N HIS A 480 20.29 19.25 -8.20
CA HIS A 480 20.65 20.51 -7.55
C HIS A 480 19.65 20.79 -6.43
N PHE A 481 20.17 20.92 -5.20
CA PHE A 481 19.32 21.23 -4.07
C PHE A 481 19.08 22.74 -4.02
N LEU A 482 17.84 23.15 -4.36
CA LEU A 482 17.43 24.55 -4.31
C LEU A 482 17.37 25.04 -2.86
N ASP A 483 18.48 25.56 -2.35
CA ASP A 483 18.57 26.01 -0.96
C ASP A 483 17.60 27.17 -0.67
N ARG A 484 16.99 27.11 0.52
CA ARG A 484 16.09 28.14 1.09
C ARG A 484 14.94 28.58 0.16
N CYS A 485 14.45 27.71 -0.70
CA CYS A 485 13.27 27.98 -1.51
C CYS A 485 11.97 27.64 -0.76
N GLN A 486 10.87 28.30 -1.14
CA GLN A 486 9.54 27.91 -0.67
C GLN A 486 9.13 26.63 -1.40
N GLU A 487 8.39 25.76 -0.73
CA GLU A 487 7.82 24.57 -1.35
C GLU A 487 6.29 24.69 -1.37
N ALA A 488 5.68 24.23 -2.44
CA ALA A 488 4.24 24.24 -2.61
C ALA A 488 3.81 23.06 -3.47
N GLU A 489 2.54 22.67 -3.37
CA GLU A 489 2.00 21.59 -4.16
C GLU A 489 0.59 21.88 -4.66
N ILE A 490 0.27 21.30 -5.81
CA ILE A 490 -1.05 21.35 -6.43
C ILE A 490 -1.59 19.93 -6.52
N ASP A 491 -2.76 19.72 -5.94
CA ASP A 491 -3.60 18.57 -6.26
C ASP A 491 -4.67 19.00 -7.27
N ALA A 492 -4.84 18.21 -8.32
CA ALA A 492 -5.75 18.51 -9.41
C ALA A 492 -6.42 17.25 -9.98
N ILE A 493 -7.49 17.49 -10.76
CA ILE A 493 -8.20 16.47 -11.53
C ILE A 493 -8.15 16.87 -13.01
N PHE A 494 -7.82 15.92 -13.88
CA PHE A 494 -7.92 16.07 -15.33
C PHE A 494 -8.84 14.98 -15.89
N ASP A 495 -9.78 15.36 -16.76
CA ASP A 495 -10.74 14.42 -17.36
C ASP A 495 -10.47 14.08 -18.84
N GLY A 496 -9.31 14.51 -19.34
CA GLY A 496 -8.89 14.43 -20.74
C GLY A 496 -9.21 15.67 -21.57
N GLU A 497 -10.05 16.57 -21.06
CA GLU A 497 -10.46 17.80 -21.75
C GLU A 497 -10.24 19.01 -20.83
N ASP A 498 -10.88 18.99 -19.67
CA ASP A 498 -10.85 20.05 -18.66
C ASP A 498 -9.88 19.71 -17.53
N PHE A 499 -9.22 20.74 -17.00
CA PHE A 499 -8.31 20.66 -15.85
C PHE A 499 -8.89 21.44 -14.67
N HIS A 500 -8.92 20.82 -13.49
CA HIS A 500 -9.46 21.42 -12.28
C HIS A 500 -8.49 21.34 -11.11
N VAL A 501 -8.07 22.50 -10.62
CA VAL A 501 -7.23 22.63 -9.42
C VAL A 501 -8.07 22.42 -8.17
N MET A 502 -7.83 21.32 -7.45
CA MET A 502 -8.52 21.02 -6.20
C MET A 502 -8.09 21.99 -5.10
N GLY A 503 -6.78 22.24 -4.99
CA GLY A 503 -6.18 23.15 -4.03
C GLY A 503 -4.70 23.37 -4.28
N VAL A 504 -4.23 24.57 -3.95
CA VAL A 504 -2.81 24.95 -3.92
C VAL A 504 -2.41 25.07 -2.45
N MET A 505 -1.44 24.27 -2.03
CA MET A 505 -0.93 24.26 -0.67
C MET A 505 0.47 24.84 -0.63
N GLU A 506 0.73 25.70 0.34
CA GLU A 506 2.05 26.27 0.58
C GLU A 506 2.63 25.70 1.87
N HIS A 507 3.86 25.17 1.81
CA HIS A 507 4.56 24.67 2.99
C HIS A 507 5.05 25.83 3.85
N ILE A 508 5.02 25.64 5.17
CA ILE A 508 5.57 26.61 6.12
C ILE A 508 7.08 26.44 6.22
N GLU A 509 7.55 25.19 6.28
CA GLU A 509 8.95 24.82 6.20
C GLU A 509 9.52 25.09 4.80
N PRO A 510 10.79 25.51 4.70
CA PRO A 510 11.47 25.62 3.41
C PRO A 510 11.74 24.23 2.81
N ALA A 511 11.99 24.19 1.51
CA ALA A 511 12.42 22.96 0.85
C ALA A 511 13.67 22.37 1.52
N GLY A 512 13.72 21.04 1.58
CA GLY A 512 14.70 20.27 2.34
C GLY A 512 14.10 19.49 3.49
N ILE A 513 12.93 19.92 3.98
CA ILE A 513 12.04 19.08 4.79
C ILE A 513 11.03 18.44 3.86
N HIS A 514 10.91 17.13 3.90
CA HIS A 514 9.98 16.39 3.06
C HIS A 514 8.52 16.86 3.28
N SER A 515 7.75 17.04 2.20
CA SER A 515 6.33 17.48 2.21
C SER A 515 5.43 16.80 3.28
N GLY A 516 5.63 15.50 3.48
CA GLY A 516 4.95 14.71 4.51
C GLY A 516 5.24 15.13 5.97
N ASP A 517 6.40 15.71 6.23
CA ASP A 517 6.86 16.22 7.54
C ASP A 517 6.71 17.74 7.67
N SER A 518 6.37 18.43 6.57
CA SER A 518 6.07 19.85 6.57
C SER A 518 4.62 20.12 6.99
N ASN A 519 4.45 21.24 7.69
CA ASN A 519 3.18 21.90 7.83
C ASN A 519 2.83 22.59 6.51
N ALA A 520 1.57 22.52 6.11
CA ALA A 520 1.11 23.13 4.86
C ALA A 520 -0.18 23.91 5.07
N VAL A 521 -0.35 25.02 4.37
CA VAL A 521 -1.52 25.91 4.49
C VAL A 521 -2.33 25.90 3.19
N LEU A 522 -3.64 25.83 3.33
CA LEU A 522 -4.63 25.91 2.26
C LEU A 522 -5.66 27.02 2.58
N PRO A 523 -5.92 27.98 1.68
CA PRO A 523 -5.13 28.28 0.49
C PRO A 523 -3.72 28.77 0.85
N GLN A 524 -2.85 28.92 -0.16
CA GLN A 524 -1.52 29.52 -0.01
C GLN A 524 -1.57 30.89 0.70
N PHE A 525 -0.53 31.21 1.48
CA PHE A 525 -0.55 32.35 2.41
C PHE A 525 0.42 33.48 2.03
N ASN A 526 1.49 33.19 1.29
CA ASN A 526 2.54 34.12 0.94
C ASN A 526 2.90 34.11 -0.56
N LEU A 527 2.58 33.05 -1.31
CA LEU A 527 2.77 33.02 -2.76
C LEU A 527 1.95 34.11 -3.49
N SER A 528 2.58 34.80 -4.43
CA SER A 528 1.90 35.83 -5.23
C SER A 528 0.91 35.21 -6.23
N PRO A 529 -0.14 35.95 -6.66
CA PRO A 529 -1.08 35.46 -7.66
C PRO A 529 -0.41 35.06 -8.99
N LEU A 530 0.66 35.75 -9.39
CA LEU A 530 1.40 35.41 -10.60
C LEU A 530 2.10 34.06 -10.47
N ILE A 531 2.76 33.81 -9.33
CA ILE A 531 3.44 32.53 -9.05
C ILE A 531 2.42 31.39 -9.06
N VAL A 532 1.27 31.58 -8.40
CA VAL A 532 0.20 30.60 -8.35
C VAL A 532 -0.32 30.30 -9.75
N HIS A 533 -0.57 31.33 -10.56
CA HIS A 533 -1.02 31.14 -11.94
C HIS A 533 0.00 30.36 -12.78
N THR A 534 1.29 30.65 -12.63
CA THR A 534 2.37 29.90 -13.29
C THR A 534 2.40 28.43 -12.85
N MET A 535 2.21 28.16 -11.56
CA MET A 535 2.11 26.77 -11.06
C MET A 535 0.90 26.04 -11.66
N GLU A 536 -0.26 26.70 -11.73
CA GLU A 536 -1.48 26.15 -12.34
C GLU A 536 -1.29 25.88 -13.84
N GLU A 537 -0.64 26.78 -14.57
CA GLU A 537 -0.32 26.61 -15.98
C GLU A 537 0.61 25.42 -16.21
N TYR A 538 1.69 25.31 -15.43
CA TYR A 538 2.60 24.16 -15.49
C TYR A 538 1.88 22.86 -15.14
N ALA A 539 1.03 22.89 -14.12
CA ALA A 539 0.26 21.73 -13.70
C ALA A 539 -0.68 21.24 -14.81
N GLU A 540 -1.38 22.15 -15.49
CA GLU A 540 -2.24 21.83 -16.61
C GLU A 540 -1.43 21.27 -17.80
N LYS A 541 -0.32 21.90 -18.17
CA LYS A 541 0.57 21.43 -19.25
C LYS A 541 1.05 20.00 -18.99
N ILE A 542 1.52 19.72 -17.77
CA ILE A 542 1.97 18.39 -17.36
C ILE A 542 0.80 17.40 -17.41
N ALA A 543 -0.38 17.77 -16.91
CA ALA A 543 -1.54 16.89 -16.90
C ALA A 543 -2.01 16.51 -18.33
N ARG A 544 -1.94 17.47 -19.26
CA ARG A 544 -2.26 17.25 -20.67
C ARG A 544 -1.23 16.35 -21.34
N GLU A 545 0.06 16.64 -21.18
CA GLU A 545 1.15 15.86 -21.78
C GLU A 545 1.17 14.41 -21.28
N LEU A 546 0.98 14.20 -19.98
CA LEU A 546 0.87 12.87 -19.39
C LEU A 546 -0.47 12.17 -19.69
N ASN A 547 -1.42 12.83 -20.37
CA ASN A 547 -2.76 12.30 -20.64
C ASN A 547 -3.45 11.78 -19.36
N ILE A 548 -3.40 12.58 -18.29
CA ILE A 548 -3.98 12.22 -17.00
C ILE A 548 -5.48 11.92 -17.14
N LYS A 549 -5.95 10.92 -16.40
CA LYS A 549 -7.39 10.66 -16.23
C LYS A 549 -7.64 10.38 -14.76
N GLY A 550 -8.18 11.36 -14.05
CA GLY A 550 -8.32 11.31 -12.60
C GLY A 550 -7.36 12.27 -11.90
N LEU A 551 -6.72 11.81 -10.84
CA LEU A 551 -5.92 12.64 -9.93
C LEU A 551 -4.48 12.84 -10.42
N ILE A 552 -3.93 14.01 -10.16
CA ILE A 552 -2.51 14.32 -10.23
C ILE A 552 -2.11 15.25 -9.09
N ASN A 553 -0.95 15.00 -8.49
CA ASN A 553 -0.29 15.88 -7.54
C ASN A 553 1.04 16.35 -8.14
N ILE A 554 1.36 17.63 -8.00
CA ILE A 554 2.61 18.21 -8.52
C ILE A 554 3.25 19.05 -7.44
N GLN A 555 4.53 18.81 -7.18
CA GLN A 555 5.31 19.53 -6.18
C GLN A 555 6.23 20.54 -6.86
N PHE A 556 6.31 21.72 -6.27
CA PHE A 556 7.03 22.88 -6.80
C PHE A 556 7.99 23.45 -5.76
N ALA A 557 9.13 23.93 -6.25
CA ALA A 557 10.05 24.78 -5.52
C ALA A 557 9.98 26.20 -6.10
N ILE A 558 9.90 27.21 -5.24
CA ILE A 558 9.80 28.62 -5.63
C ILE A 558 11.00 29.38 -5.08
N LYS A 559 11.83 29.91 -5.97
CA LYS A 559 13.04 30.66 -5.62
C LYS A 559 13.17 31.89 -6.51
N ASN A 560 13.42 33.05 -5.91
CA ASN A 560 13.57 34.32 -6.64
C ASN A 560 12.41 34.63 -7.62
N ASN A 561 11.18 34.27 -7.25
CA ASN A 561 9.95 34.34 -8.08
C ASN A 561 9.93 33.41 -9.30
N GLU A 562 10.88 32.48 -9.43
CA GLU A 562 10.87 31.42 -10.43
C GLU A 562 10.28 30.14 -9.85
N VAL A 563 9.46 29.45 -10.65
CA VAL A 563 8.74 28.23 -10.28
C VAL A 563 9.43 27.04 -10.93
N PHE A 564 9.92 26.11 -10.12
CA PHE A 564 10.55 24.88 -10.57
C PHE A 564 9.69 23.67 -10.21
N VAL A 565 9.51 22.75 -11.15
CA VAL A 565 8.83 21.47 -10.89
C VAL A 565 9.81 20.48 -10.25
N ILE A 566 9.42 19.92 -9.11
CA ILE A 566 10.20 18.90 -8.39
C ILE A 566 9.81 17.51 -8.92
N GLU A 567 8.54 17.15 -8.79
CA GLU A 567 7.98 15.85 -9.20
C GLU A 567 6.49 15.97 -9.52
N ALA A 568 5.99 15.03 -10.32
CA ALA A 568 4.57 14.82 -10.55
C ALA A 568 4.18 13.40 -10.15
N ASN A 569 3.04 13.26 -9.49
CA ASN A 569 2.49 12.02 -8.99
C ASN A 569 1.10 11.84 -9.63
N PRO A 570 0.98 11.08 -10.74
CA PRO A 570 -0.28 10.87 -11.48
C PRO A 570 -1.23 9.89 -10.78
N ARG A 571 -1.47 10.14 -9.50
CA ARG A 571 -2.25 9.32 -8.57
C ARG A 571 -2.77 10.18 -7.42
N ALA A 572 -3.54 9.56 -6.52
CA ALA A 572 -3.88 10.20 -5.26
C ALA A 572 -2.62 10.52 -4.44
N SER A 573 -2.66 11.65 -3.75
CA SER A 573 -1.65 12.10 -2.81
C SER A 573 -2.14 11.95 -1.37
N ARG A 574 -1.22 12.03 -0.42
CA ARG A 574 -1.58 12.03 1.00
C ARG A 574 -2.36 13.28 1.42
N THR A 575 -2.27 14.37 0.65
CA THR A 575 -2.96 15.64 0.91
C THR A 575 -4.35 15.71 0.30
N THR A 576 -4.69 14.79 -0.60
CA THR A 576 -6.01 14.70 -1.22
C THR A 576 -7.16 14.66 -0.17
N PRO A 577 -7.09 13.86 0.92
CA PRO A 577 -8.10 13.88 1.98
C PRO A 577 -8.17 15.20 2.76
N PHE A 578 -7.01 15.84 3.02
CA PHE A 578 -6.93 17.13 3.68
C PHE A 578 -7.68 18.21 2.89
N ILE A 579 -7.41 18.32 1.58
CA ILE A 579 -8.09 19.27 0.70
C ILE A 579 -9.59 18.98 0.62
N ALA A 580 -9.96 17.70 0.45
CA ALA A 580 -11.37 17.29 0.39
C ALA A 580 -12.15 17.68 1.65
N LYS A 581 -11.54 17.48 2.84
CA LYS A 581 -12.13 17.88 4.12
C LYS A 581 -12.18 19.39 4.31
N ALA A 582 -11.11 20.10 3.95
CA ALA A 582 -11.01 21.54 4.14
C ALA A 582 -12.03 22.30 3.27
N TYR A 583 -12.18 21.92 2.00
CA TYR A 583 -13.17 22.52 1.11
C TYR A 583 -14.55 21.88 1.19
N GLN A 584 -14.69 20.73 1.86
CA GLN A 584 -15.91 19.92 1.92
C GLN A 584 -16.42 19.48 0.54
N ILE A 585 -15.49 19.11 -0.34
CA ILE A 585 -15.78 18.62 -1.69
C ILE A 585 -15.30 17.17 -1.80
N PRO A 586 -16.13 16.24 -2.28
CA PRO A 586 -15.78 14.81 -2.38
C PRO A 586 -14.91 14.54 -3.62
N TYR A 587 -13.76 15.22 -3.73
CA TYR A 587 -12.90 15.17 -4.91
C TYR A 587 -12.52 13.76 -5.34
N LEU A 588 -12.31 12.84 -4.41
CA LEU A 588 -11.90 11.48 -4.70
C LEU A 588 -13.02 10.66 -5.34
N ASN A 589 -14.27 10.90 -4.92
CA ASN A 589 -15.45 10.32 -5.56
C ASN A 589 -15.60 10.86 -6.98
N ILE A 590 -15.49 12.18 -7.16
CA ILE A 590 -15.55 12.85 -8.47
C ILE A 590 -14.46 12.33 -9.41
N ALA A 591 -13.20 12.32 -8.95
CA ALA A 591 -12.08 11.83 -9.73
C ALA A 591 -12.26 10.36 -10.12
N THR A 592 -12.83 9.52 -9.26
CA THR A 592 -13.12 8.12 -9.59
C THR A 592 -14.20 7.98 -10.66
N LYS A 593 -15.25 8.81 -10.62
CA LYS A 593 -16.27 8.86 -11.69
C LYS A 593 -15.66 9.26 -13.03
N ILE A 594 -14.70 10.20 -13.02
CA ILE A 594 -13.92 10.61 -14.20
C ILE A 594 -13.01 9.46 -14.69
N MET A 595 -12.29 8.78 -13.79
CA MET A 595 -11.46 7.62 -14.15
C MET A 595 -12.28 6.52 -14.84
N LEU A 596 -13.52 6.30 -14.39
CA LEU A 596 -14.46 5.34 -14.98
C LEU A 596 -15.06 5.79 -16.32
N GLY A 597 -14.90 7.07 -16.68
CA GLY A 597 -15.55 7.68 -17.84
C GLY A 597 -17.06 7.89 -17.68
N ASP A 598 -17.57 7.84 -16.46
CA ASP A 598 -19.01 7.98 -16.16
C ASP A 598 -19.43 9.45 -16.04
N ALA A 599 -18.48 10.35 -15.77
CA ALA A 599 -18.71 11.79 -15.64
C ALA A 599 -17.51 12.60 -16.15
N LYS A 600 -17.74 13.88 -16.40
CA LYS A 600 -16.77 14.91 -16.75
C LYS A 600 -16.75 16.01 -15.68
N LEU A 601 -15.70 16.82 -15.64
CA LEU A 601 -15.57 17.90 -14.66
C LEU A 601 -16.73 18.89 -14.74
N LYS A 602 -17.21 19.19 -15.96
CA LYS A 602 -18.37 20.05 -16.20
C LYS A 602 -19.69 19.55 -15.63
N ASP A 603 -19.78 18.28 -15.25
CA ASP A 603 -20.97 17.70 -14.62
C ASP A 603 -21.05 18.04 -13.12
N PHE A 604 -20.00 18.65 -12.56
CA PHE A 604 -19.89 19.00 -11.16
C PHE A 604 -19.75 20.51 -10.95
N THR A 605 -20.28 21.00 -9.83
CA THR A 605 -20.06 22.36 -9.35
C THR A 605 -19.16 22.33 -8.12
N PHE A 606 -18.06 23.09 -8.16
CA PHE A 606 -17.03 23.09 -7.12
C PHE A 606 -17.18 24.31 -6.20
N GLU A 607 -18.04 24.20 -5.19
CA GLU A 607 -18.21 25.24 -4.17
C GLU A 607 -17.26 25.01 -2.99
N LYS A 608 -16.17 25.79 -2.92
CA LYS A 608 -15.19 25.72 -1.82
C LYS A 608 -15.79 26.32 -0.54
N ARG A 609 -16.06 25.50 0.48
CA ARG A 609 -16.70 25.92 1.76
C ARG A 609 -15.73 26.27 2.89
N LEU A 610 -14.50 26.64 2.55
CA LEU A 610 -13.48 27.03 3.52
C LEU A 610 -13.56 28.54 3.80
N THR A 611 -13.71 28.91 5.07
CA THR A 611 -13.57 30.29 5.54
C THR A 611 -12.22 30.43 6.25
N GLY A 612 -11.38 31.38 5.82
CA GLY A 612 -10.04 31.55 6.38
C GLY A 612 -9.04 30.56 5.77
N PHE A 613 -8.31 29.85 6.62
CA PHE A 613 -7.27 28.90 6.21
C PHE A 613 -7.39 27.57 6.97
N ALA A 614 -6.93 26.50 6.33
CA ALA A 614 -6.69 25.21 6.94
C ALA A 614 -5.18 24.93 6.96
N ILE A 615 -4.66 24.47 8.09
CA ILE A 615 -3.27 24.06 8.27
C ILE A 615 -3.26 22.55 8.46
N LYS A 616 -2.48 21.85 7.64
CA LYS A 616 -2.10 20.44 7.81
C LYS A 616 -0.87 20.39 8.72
N GLU A 617 -0.99 19.70 9.85
CA GLU A 617 0.05 19.59 10.87
C GLU A 617 0.53 18.14 11.00
N PRO A 618 1.81 17.82 10.74
CA PRO A 618 2.33 16.46 10.89
C PRO A 618 2.51 16.06 12.36
N VAL A 619 2.20 14.80 12.66
CA VAL A 619 2.32 14.20 14.00
C VAL A 619 3.47 13.20 14.02
N PHE A 620 4.43 13.42 14.91
CA PHE A 620 5.64 12.60 15.03
C PHE A 620 5.62 11.65 16.22
N SER A 621 6.28 10.50 16.04
CA SER A 621 6.45 9.47 17.08
C SER A 621 7.84 9.49 17.74
N PHE A 622 8.55 10.63 17.74
CA PHE A 622 9.91 10.73 18.32
C PHE A 622 9.99 10.32 19.79
N ASN A 623 8.92 10.51 20.57
CA ASN A 623 8.83 10.06 21.96
C ASN A 623 8.91 8.53 22.13
N LYS A 624 8.70 7.75 21.06
CA LYS A 624 8.86 6.29 21.04
C LYS A 624 10.32 5.85 20.87
N PHE A 625 11.20 6.75 20.45
CA PHE A 625 12.59 6.45 20.10
C PHE A 625 13.55 7.39 20.84
N PRO A 626 13.78 7.15 22.15
CA PRO A 626 14.73 7.96 22.92
C PRO A 626 16.13 7.88 22.30
N GLY A 627 16.80 9.02 22.17
CA GLY A 627 18.14 9.11 21.59
C GLY A 627 18.18 9.26 20.06
N VAL A 628 17.04 9.18 19.37
CA VAL A 628 16.99 9.49 17.93
C VAL A 628 16.98 11.00 17.70
N ASN A 629 17.74 11.44 16.70
CA ASN A 629 17.76 12.85 16.30
C ASN A 629 16.37 13.28 15.76
N LYS A 630 15.87 14.40 16.28
CA LYS A 630 14.58 15.01 15.94
C LYS A 630 14.66 15.94 14.73
N GLU A 631 15.84 16.10 14.13
CA GLU A 631 16.00 16.80 12.86
C GLU A 631 15.16 16.17 11.75
N LEU A 632 14.55 17.04 10.96
CA LEU A 632 13.78 16.78 9.77
C LEU A 632 14.65 17.05 8.54
N GLY A 633 14.42 16.28 7.49
CA GLY A 633 15.18 16.38 6.26
C GLY A 633 14.39 15.80 5.09
N PRO A 634 15.06 15.37 4.01
CA PRO A 634 14.38 14.91 2.80
C PRO A 634 13.69 13.55 2.97
N GLU A 635 13.94 12.82 4.07
CA GLU A 635 13.28 11.55 4.37
C GLU A 635 12.15 11.75 5.40
N MET A 636 10.92 11.38 5.02
CA MET A 636 9.72 11.52 5.88
C MET A 636 9.76 10.63 7.12
N LYS A 637 9.33 11.16 8.27
CA LYS A 637 9.28 10.50 9.59
C LYS A 637 7.93 10.63 10.32
N SER A 638 7.03 11.49 9.87
CA SER A 638 5.72 11.67 10.49
C SER A 638 4.86 10.40 10.34
N THR A 639 4.01 10.16 11.34
CA THR A 639 3.15 8.96 11.44
C THR A 639 1.66 9.25 11.24
N GLY A 640 1.31 10.53 11.06
CA GLY A 640 -0.05 10.98 10.81
C GLY A 640 -0.09 12.50 10.73
N GLU A 641 -1.29 13.05 10.68
CA GLU A 641 -1.53 14.48 10.53
C GLU A 641 -2.80 14.94 11.25
N ALA A 642 -2.88 16.25 11.52
CA ALA A 642 -4.04 16.93 12.05
C ALA A 642 -4.42 18.12 11.14
N ILE A 643 -5.69 18.52 11.20
CA ILE A 643 -6.20 19.69 10.48
C ILE A 643 -6.56 20.77 11.50
N ARG A 644 -5.98 21.96 11.36
CA ARG A 644 -6.34 23.13 12.14
C ARG A 644 -6.95 24.20 11.24
N PHE A 645 -8.14 24.68 11.60
CA PHE A 645 -8.76 25.81 10.92
C PHE A 645 -8.45 27.10 11.67
N ILE A 646 -7.99 28.12 10.94
CA ILE A 646 -7.74 29.46 11.46
C ILE A 646 -8.52 30.48 10.65
N LYS A 647 -8.95 31.56 11.31
CA LYS A 647 -9.71 32.62 10.64
C LYS A 647 -8.86 33.44 9.69
N ASP A 648 -7.64 33.78 10.10
CA ASP A 648 -6.71 34.60 9.36
C ASP A 648 -5.26 34.37 9.84
N LEU A 649 -4.28 34.86 9.08
CA LEU A 649 -2.84 34.69 9.36
C LEU A 649 -2.35 35.50 10.58
N ARG A 650 -3.22 36.24 11.28
CA ARG A 650 -2.88 36.90 12.55
C ARG A 650 -3.07 35.95 13.73
N ASP A 651 -3.60 34.75 13.50
CA ASP A 651 -3.72 33.71 14.51
C ASP A 651 -2.38 33.50 15.24
N PRO A 652 -2.36 33.57 16.59
CA PRO A 652 -1.13 33.41 17.37
C PRO A 652 -0.43 32.07 17.10
N TYR A 653 -1.20 31.01 16.82
CA TYR A 653 -0.65 29.69 16.54
C TYR A 653 0.12 29.69 15.22
N PHE A 654 -0.48 30.22 14.14
CA PHE A 654 0.19 30.32 12.85
C PHE A 654 1.48 31.15 12.94
N ARG A 655 1.44 32.28 13.65
CA ARG A 655 2.62 33.14 13.84
C ARG A 655 3.75 32.43 14.57
N GLN A 656 3.43 31.64 15.58
CA GLN A 656 4.42 30.84 16.29
C GLN A 656 5.00 29.77 15.37
N LEU A 657 4.14 29.02 14.67
CA LEU A 657 4.54 27.97 13.74
C LEU A 657 5.47 28.52 12.65
N TYR A 658 5.09 29.64 12.03
CA TYR A 658 5.90 30.30 11.01
C TYR A 658 7.25 30.82 11.55
N LYS A 659 7.31 31.26 12.81
CA LYS A 659 8.57 31.67 13.46
C LYS A 659 9.50 30.48 13.69
N GLU A 660 8.95 29.29 13.90
CA GLU A 660 9.68 28.06 14.21
C GLU A 660 9.97 27.18 12.99
N ARG A 661 9.59 27.62 11.78
CA ARG A 661 9.65 26.87 10.51
C ARG A 661 11.00 26.27 10.11
N SER A 662 12.09 26.65 10.75
CA SER A 662 13.43 26.10 10.49
C SER A 662 14.09 25.50 11.73
N MET A 663 13.35 25.37 12.83
CA MET A 663 13.89 24.87 14.11
C MET A 663 14.40 23.42 14.00
N HIS A 664 13.74 22.61 13.17
CA HIS A 664 14.04 21.19 13.02
C HIS A 664 14.74 20.86 11.70
N LEU A 665 15.07 21.84 10.86
CA LEU A 665 15.79 21.59 9.62
C LEU A 665 17.16 20.96 9.93
N SER A 666 17.48 19.82 9.33
CA SER A 666 18.80 19.20 9.42
C SER A 666 19.86 20.14 8.86
N LYS A 667 21.07 20.10 9.44
CA LYS A 667 22.21 20.90 8.99
C LYS A 667 22.54 20.71 7.52
#